data_AF-A0A7X7P3N9-F1
#
_entry.id   AF-A0A7X7P3N9-F1
#
_cell.length_a   1.000
_cell.length_b   1.000
_cell.length_c   1.000
_cell.angle_alpha   90.00
_cell.angle_beta   90.00
_cell.angle_gamma   90.00
#
_symmetry.space_group_name_H-M   'P 1'
#
loop_
_entity.id
_entity.type
_entity.pdbx_description
1 polymer ?
#
loop_
_entity_poly.entity_id
_entity_poly.type
_entity_poly.pdbx_seq_one_letter_code
_entity_poly.pdbx_strand_id
1 'polypeptide(L)'
;MKRMWIQWMLAALLAGPAMAAEPADAGADDAPPAKRLSIEEAGRLLTTGRAAYEDGLYRLAGRRLEELLSGVADRRRQAEGALWLARVRLAEKRPAEALAVLEAHAQSVRSVAHQADHALLRARARLDLGQAAEATEALNEFKDRFAEQEAAPGALRLLSAALAAQGDGEGAREICGLLESRHPEHPEAPMAWLDLAAALVAAGRPGEARTVLQHVEQGYDGQIWSERATLKLVELQLAQGERPQAMGRLQSLVDRKDLQAETRAEGYRIVAEALGSESNFPTALAMIDRGIAAAADPVRRLDNQLVKARLLVLSGQVREGAELMRSVVVQIPDPARAAEIHLGLAQWLSRLERWEEAATEFQAWLDAFDGAEGTADALAGQAWAYWEAQRHEEAARGFERAAAAETDPVRRLTLQHKLADAQFASGQYSGARDTYAAVLEALTASGETAERVRLQLAESELALGETEAGEIRLLELSRSRKESEFSRAATMRLGALYEQRGALESAVEQYTRLIDACSDPDTCANALLARGLIRYRMGSFQAALDDFTRIRDERPRTPPAAQAMFMRGWCLYLLGKDAEALEVCERFLTDYPESDFVPDVHFWLAEHAFNHGDYETAEQRFQRMALDHPDSPRAPDALFWAGRAATARRAYLAANEHFNEQMARYPDNPRLAETLLAQGDVLSELGQFAAAILAFNEVIVRFPQSAEALMAWGRKGDCQYTLGQEDPARYEEALLSFRTVRDAAASPVDLRLQAGYKIGRCLEKMGRPAAALDRYMEVAYAYLQEVRPPPEATVWFTRAAFGAAALQERAGNWKEAVGIYRRVADSGVPAAAEARDRMERIRRDQWVLF
;
A
#
# COMPACT_ATOMS: atom_id res chain seq x y z
N MET A 1 18.46 50.06 44.07
CA MET A 1 18.88 49.29 45.26
C MET A 1 19.31 47.91 44.76
N LYS A 2 20.47 47.76 44.15
CA LYS A 2 21.79 47.59 44.79
C LYS A 2 21.80 46.46 45.82
N ARG A 3 22.40 45.34 45.41
CA ARG A 3 23.37 44.52 46.15
C ARG A 3 22.94 44.10 47.56
N MET A 4 22.36 42.91 47.71
CA MET A 4 22.68 42.00 48.84
C MET A 4 22.00 40.62 48.86
N TRP A 5 21.48 40.08 47.76
CA TRP A 5 21.01 38.68 47.74
C TRP A 5 21.70 37.81 46.69
N ILE A 6 22.84 38.31 46.17
CA ILE A 6 23.91 37.51 45.57
C ILE A 6 24.92 37.22 46.67
N GLN A 7 24.59 36.25 47.51
CA GLN A 7 25.55 35.51 48.33
C GLN A 7 24.74 34.34 48.86
N TRP A 8 24.68 33.24 48.09
CA TRP A 8 24.75 31.86 48.59
C TRP A 8 24.37 30.76 47.60
N MET A 9 23.95 31.04 46.36
CA MET A 9 23.48 29.94 45.48
C MET A 9 24.10 29.85 44.08
N LEU A 10 25.19 30.56 43.79
CA LEU A 10 25.93 30.41 42.52
C LEU A 10 27.45 30.48 42.74
N ALA A 11 28.04 29.33 43.02
CA ALA A 11 29.39 28.93 42.61
C ALA A 11 29.20 27.54 41.97
N ALA A 12 29.09 27.46 40.65
CA ALA A 12 30.22 27.21 39.73
C ALA A 12 30.84 25.84 40.03
N LEU A 13 30.86 24.85 39.14
CA LEU A 13 31.33 24.81 37.75
C LEU A 13 30.87 23.44 37.20
N LEU A 14 30.34 23.35 35.98
CA LEU A 14 31.11 23.04 34.77
C LEU A 14 31.84 21.69 34.82
N ALA A 15 31.46 20.85 33.86
CA ALA A 15 32.29 19.92 33.09
C ALA A 15 33.01 18.79 33.86
N GLY A 16 32.74 17.56 33.40
CA GLY A 16 33.57 16.38 33.69
C GLY A 16 35.00 16.52 33.12
N PRO A 17 35.78 15.43 32.95
CA PRO A 17 35.31 14.08 32.62
C PRO A 17 36.10 12.93 33.30
N ALA A 18 35.68 11.70 32.96
CA ALA A 18 36.49 10.49 32.74
C ALA A 18 37.55 10.06 33.77
N MET A 19 37.46 8.81 34.24
CA MET A 19 38.25 7.70 33.69
C MET A 19 38.08 6.41 34.51
N ALA A 20 38.39 5.31 33.82
CA ALA A 20 38.33 3.92 34.21
C ALA A 20 39.13 3.53 35.47
N ALA A 21 38.80 2.33 35.95
CA ALA A 21 39.54 1.42 36.82
C ALA A 21 41.07 1.48 36.64
N GLU A 22 41.94 1.21 37.62
CA GLU A 22 41.95 0.22 38.70
C GLU A 22 43.18 0.52 39.63
N PRO A 23 43.64 -0.38 40.51
CA PRO A 23 43.39 -0.48 41.96
C PRO A 23 44.51 0.12 42.87
N ALA A 24 44.19 0.38 44.13
CA ALA A 24 45.22 0.51 45.18
C ALA A 24 44.68 -0.01 46.52
N ASP A 25 45.24 -1.13 46.92
CA ASP A 25 45.25 -1.72 48.26
C ASP A 25 45.80 -0.72 49.30
N ALA A 26 45.05 -0.48 50.38
CA ALA A 26 45.52 -0.15 51.73
C ALA A 26 44.37 0.41 52.59
N GLY A 27 44.22 -0.14 53.80
CA GLY A 27 43.57 0.55 54.91
C GLY A 27 42.45 -0.22 55.58
N ALA A 28 42.83 -1.28 56.30
CA ALA A 28 42.05 -1.72 57.44
C ALA A 28 41.92 -0.58 58.47
N ASP A 29 40.82 -0.62 59.22
CA ASP A 29 40.46 0.21 60.38
C ASP A 29 40.12 1.69 60.13
N ASP A 30 38.83 1.95 59.89
CA ASP A 30 38.04 2.89 60.70
C ASP A 30 36.55 2.80 60.33
N ALA A 31 35.88 1.73 60.76
CA ALA A 31 34.42 1.74 60.87
C ALA A 31 34.04 2.37 62.22
N PRO A 32 33.14 3.37 62.28
CA PRO A 32 32.70 3.93 63.55
C PRO A 32 32.09 2.81 64.40
N PRO A 33 32.31 2.78 65.72
CA PRO A 33 31.82 1.68 66.56
C PRO A 33 30.30 1.60 66.41
N ALA A 34 29.82 0.41 66.02
CA ALA A 34 28.40 0.11 65.90
C ALA A 34 27.67 0.64 67.14
N LYS A 35 26.76 1.60 66.95
CA LYS A 35 26.00 2.23 68.02
C LYS A 35 25.24 1.12 68.74
N ARG A 36 25.72 0.70 69.91
CA ARG A 36 25.05 -0.33 70.71
C ARG A 36 23.69 0.21 71.13
N LEU A 37 22.64 -0.43 70.63
CA LEU A 37 21.26 -0.08 70.95
C LEU A 37 20.98 -0.47 72.40
N SER A 38 20.31 0.42 73.13
CA SER A 38 19.72 0.04 74.41
C SER A 38 18.62 -1.00 74.21
N ILE A 39 18.30 -1.75 75.28
CA ILE A 39 17.23 -2.77 75.27
C ILE A 39 15.88 -2.17 74.83
N GLU A 40 15.61 -0.93 75.22
CA GLU A 40 14.37 -0.23 74.90
C GLU A 40 14.31 0.21 73.43
N GLU A 41 15.41 0.76 72.89
CA GLU A 41 15.50 1.13 71.47
C GLU A 41 15.38 -0.10 70.57
N ALA A 42 16.06 -1.19 70.91
CA ALA A 42 15.95 -2.45 70.19
C ALA A 42 14.51 -3.01 70.23
N GLY A 43 13.82 -2.89 71.38
CA GLY A 43 12.41 -3.27 71.50
C GLY A 43 11.47 -2.43 70.62
N ARG A 44 11.70 -1.11 70.54
CA ARG A 44 10.92 -0.21 69.67
C ARG A 44 11.14 -0.48 68.19
N LEU A 45 12.39 -0.70 67.76
CA LEU A 45 12.70 -1.04 66.37
C LEU A 45 12.07 -2.38 65.95
N LEU A 46 12.10 -3.40 66.82
CA LEU A 46 11.44 -4.67 66.54
C LEU A 46 9.92 -4.52 66.43
N THR A 47 9.31 -3.78 67.35
CA THR A 47 7.84 -3.56 67.37
C THR A 47 7.38 -2.76 66.16
N THR A 48 8.10 -1.67 65.82
CA THR A 48 7.76 -0.84 64.67
C THR A 48 8.05 -1.54 63.34
N GLY A 49 9.12 -2.33 63.25
CA GLY A 49 9.42 -3.13 62.07
C GLY A 49 8.35 -4.19 61.81
N ARG A 50 7.86 -4.85 62.88
CA ARG A 50 6.75 -5.79 62.80
C ARG A 50 5.44 -5.11 62.38
N ALA A 51 5.06 -4.02 63.03
CA ALA A 51 3.84 -3.28 62.67
C ALA A 51 3.89 -2.80 61.21
N ALA A 52 5.02 -2.25 60.77
CA ALA A 52 5.20 -1.83 59.38
C ALA A 52 5.10 -3.01 58.39
N TYR A 53 5.52 -4.22 58.77
CA TYR A 53 5.33 -5.42 57.96
C TYR A 53 3.85 -5.83 57.89
N GLU A 54 3.15 -5.83 59.03
CA GLU A 54 1.73 -6.14 59.12
C GLU A 54 0.88 -5.12 58.31
N ASP A 55 1.31 -3.86 58.23
CA ASP A 55 0.72 -2.79 57.41
C ASP A 55 1.14 -2.83 55.92
N GLY A 56 1.99 -3.78 55.49
CA GLY A 56 2.46 -3.91 54.10
C GLY A 56 3.54 -2.90 53.67
N LEU A 57 4.10 -2.13 54.60
CA LEU A 57 5.14 -1.12 54.36
C LEU A 57 6.55 -1.76 54.35
N TYR A 58 6.82 -2.69 53.43
CA TYR A 58 8.02 -3.55 53.45
C TYR A 58 9.35 -2.79 53.42
N ARG A 59 9.47 -1.70 52.65
CA ARG A 59 10.69 -0.87 52.65
C ARG A 59 10.95 -0.18 54.00
N LEU A 60 9.90 0.20 54.73
CA LEU A 60 10.03 0.78 56.05
C LEU A 60 10.37 -0.31 57.08
N ALA A 61 9.67 -1.44 57.03
CA ALA A 61 9.93 -2.60 57.89
C ALA A 61 11.39 -3.09 57.75
N GLY A 62 11.87 -3.23 56.51
CA GLY A 62 13.24 -3.63 56.21
C GLY A 62 14.27 -2.71 56.85
N ARG A 63 14.17 -1.39 56.62
CA ARG A 63 15.12 -0.41 57.22
C ARG A 63 15.16 -0.48 58.74
N ARG A 64 14.00 -0.63 59.41
CA ARG A 64 13.93 -0.70 60.89
C ARG A 64 14.53 -1.98 61.45
N LEU A 65 14.35 -3.10 60.76
CA LEU A 65 14.89 -4.40 61.17
C LEU A 65 16.39 -4.54 60.85
N GLU A 66 16.89 -3.91 59.78
CA GLU A 66 18.32 -3.77 59.52
C GLU A 66 19.00 -2.89 60.58
N GLU A 67 18.39 -1.76 60.92
CA GLU A 67 18.84 -0.87 62.00
C GLU A 67 18.93 -1.64 63.34
N LEU A 68 17.92 -2.47 63.64
CA LEU A 68 17.94 -3.37 64.80
C LEU A 68 19.14 -4.35 64.76
N LEU A 69 19.31 -5.10 63.67
CA LEU A 69 20.33 -6.15 63.58
C LEU A 69 21.76 -5.61 63.59
N SER A 70 21.98 -4.37 63.12
CA SER A 70 23.28 -3.71 63.14
C SER A 70 23.75 -3.26 64.53
N GLY A 71 22.82 -3.04 65.48
CA GLY A 71 23.14 -2.44 66.79
C GLY A 71 22.75 -3.28 68.02
N VAL A 72 22.01 -4.39 67.85
CA VAL A 72 21.49 -5.20 68.98
C VAL A 72 22.53 -6.19 69.52
N ALA A 73 22.81 -6.10 70.84
CA ALA A 73 23.71 -7.06 71.53
C ALA A 73 22.95 -8.25 72.15
N ASP A 74 21.64 -8.14 72.31
CA ASP A 74 20.78 -9.18 72.87
C ASP A 74 20.46 -10.27 71.82
N ARG A 75 20.92 -11.49 72.07
CA ARG A 75 20.71 -12.65 71.19
C ARG A 75 19.24 -12.98 70.96
N ARG A 76 18.35 -12.72 71.93
CA ARG A 76 16.91 -13.01 71.75
C ARG A 76 16.30 -12.10 70.69
N ARG A 77 16.50 -10.78 70.84
CA ARG A 77 16.04 -9.78 69.87
C ARG A 77 16.76 -9.88 68.53
N GLN A 78 18.01 -10.35 68.53
CA GLN A 78 18.74 -10.67 67.30
C GLN A 78 18.05 -11.80 66.51
N ALA A 79 17.66 -12.89 67.19
CA ALA A 79 16.93 -14.00 66.56
C ALA A 79 15.56 -13.54 66.05
N GLU A 80 14.77 -12.83 66.87
CA GLU A 80 13.45 -12.33 66.48
C GLU A 80 13.54 -11.33 65.32
N GLY A 81 14.51 -10.41 65.35
CA GLY A 81 14.75 -9.45 64.28
C GLY A 81 15.15 -10.09 62.95
N ALA A 82 15.99 -11.13 62.99
CA ALA A 82 16.42 -11.86 61.79
C ALA A 82 15.26 -12.61 61.13
N LEU A 83 14.37 -13.24 61.92
CA LEU A 83 13.18 -13.92 61.40
C LEU A 83 12.22 -12.93 60.72
N TRP A 84 11.99 -11.77 61.33
CA TRP A 84 11.14 -10.73 60.72
C TRP A 84 11.76 -10.09 59.48
N LEU A 85 13.08 -9.85 59.47
CA LEU A 85 13.76 -9.33 58.28
C LEU A 85 13.71 -10.34 57.11
N ALA A 86 13.86 -11.63 57.41
CA ALA A 86 13.69 -12.67 56.40
C ALA A 86 12.25 -12.70 55.83
N ARG A 87 11.22 -12.53 56.68
CA ARG A 87 9.81 -12.38 56.23
C ARG A 87 9.63 -11.17 55.31
N VAL A 88 10.25 -10.03 55.62
CA VAL A 88 10.24 -8.83 54.75
C VAL A 88 10.89 -9.14 53.41
N ARG A 89 12.07 -9.75 53.39
CA ARG A 89 12.79 -10.07 52.14
C ARG A 89 12.05 -11.07 51.27
N LEU A 90 11.38 -12.05 51.86
CA LEU A 90 10.48 -12.95 51.12
C LEU A 90 9.28 -12.20 50.52
N ALA A 91 8.66 -11.29 51.27
CA ALA A 91 7.56 -10.45 50.75
C ALA A 91 8.02 -9.51 49.60
N GLU A 92 9.25 -9.02 49.63
CA GLU A 92 9.88 -8.23 48.56
C GLU A 92 10.36 -9.09 47.37
N LYS A 93 10.09 -10.40 47.34
CA LYS A 93 10.59 -11.36 46.33
C LYS A 93 12.12 -11.41 46.21
N ARG A 94 12.83 -11.30 47.34
CA ARG A 94 14.31 -11.38 47.44
C ARG A 94 14.73 -12.61 48.27
N PRO A 95 14.47 -13.84 47.80
CA PRO A 95 14.65 -15.04 48.61
C PRO A 95 16.12 -15.39 48.90
N ALA A 96 17.07 -15.03 48.02
CA ALA A 96 18.50 -15.21 48.27
C ALA A 96 18.99 -14.40 49.48
N GLU A 97 18.50 -13.17 49.61
CA GLU A 97 18.83 -12.31 50.75
C GLU A 97 18.15 -12.75 52.03
N ALA A 98 16.90 -13.23 51.95
CA ALA A 98 16.22 -13.84 53.08
C ALA A 98 17.01 -15.03 53.62
N LEU A 99 17.50 -15.91 52.72
CA LEU A 99 18.32 -17.06 53.08
C LEU A 99 19.64 -16.63 53.72
N ALA A 100 20.33 -15.64 53.17
CA ALA A 100 21.58 -15.11 53.72
C ALA A 100 21.40 -14.54 55.15
N VAL A 101 20.31 -13.79 55.39
CA VAL A 101 19.97 -13.27 56.73
C VAL A 101 19.73 -14.40 57.72
N LEU A 102 18.98 -15.43 57.32
CA LEU A 102 18.70 -16.60 58.18
C LEU A 102 19.97 -17.37 58.52
N GLU A 103 20.88 -17.55 57.57
CA GLU A 103 22.14 -18.29 57.78
C GLU A 103 23.14 -17.51 58.65
N ALA A 104 23.27 -16.20 58.44
CA ALA A 104 24.13 -15.32 59.24
C ALA A 104 23.76 -15.30 60.73
N HIS A 105 22.47 -15.51 61.06
CA HIS A 105 21.96 -15.43 62.42
C HIS A 105 21.52 -16.78 63.03
N ALA A 106 21.83 -17.91 62.38
CA ALA A 106 21.39 -19.24 62.84
C ALA A 106 21.81 -19.57 64.29
N GLN A 107 23.01 -19.15 64.72
CA GLN A 107 23.53 -19.41 66.07
C GLN A 107 22.77 -18.65 67.19
N SER A 108 22.02 -17.61 66.84
CA SER A 108 21.21 -16.82 67.78
C SER A 108 19.87 -17.50 68.12
N VAL A 109 19.42 -18.44 67.28
CA VAL A 109 18.12 -19.13 67.37
C VAL A 109 18.21 -20.32 68.34
N ARG A 110 17.71 -20.15 69.57
CA ARG A 110 17.83 -21.17 70.65
C ARG A 110 16.51 -21.76 71.16
N SER A 111 15.41 -21.02 71.10
CA SER A 111 14.11 -21.55 71.52
C SER A 111 13.58 -22.49 70.45
N VAL A 112 12.88 -23.56 70.88
CA VAL A 112 12.28 -24.54 69.97
C VAL A 112 11.32 -23.87 68.98
N ALA A 113 10.54 -22.88 69.44
CA ALA A 113 9.65 -22.09 68.60
C ALA A 113 10.40 -21.27 67.51
N HIS A 114 11.49 -20.59 67.86
CA HIS A 114 12.27 -19.86 66.86
C HIS A 114 13.05 -20.80 65.93
N GLN A 115 13.45 -21.99 66.40
CA GLN A 115 14.07 -23.01 65.56
C GLN A 115 13.09 -23.53 64.50
N ALA A 116 11.82 -23.72 64.87
CA ALA A 116 10.76 -24.04 63.94
C ALA A 116 10.55 -22.90 62.92
N ASP A 117 10.33 -21.67 63.37
CA ASP A 117 10.16 -20.51 62.46
C ASP A 117 11.35 -20.34 61.50
N HIS A 118 12.58 -20.53 62.00
CA HIS A 118 13.80 -20.46 61.20
C HIS A 118 13.82 -21.54 60.11
N ALA A 119 13.53 -22.79 60.48
CA ALA A 119 13.49 -23.91 59.55
C ALA A 119 12.40 -23.71 58.47
N LEU A 120 11.22 -23.21 58.86
CA LEU A 120 10.12 -22.91 57.94
C LEU A 120 10.48 -21.82 56.92
N LEU A 121 11.01 -20.68 57.39
CA LEU A 121 11.40 -19.56 56.52
C LEU A 121 12.57 -19.94 55.60
N ARG A 122 13.50 -20.77 56.08
CA ARG A 122 14.60 -21.30 55.27
C ARG A 122 14.09 -22.20 54.15
N ALA A 123 13.17 -23.11 54.46
CA ALA A 123 12.55 -23.97 53.46
C ALA A 123 11.74 -23.16 52.44
N ARG A 124 11.02 -22.12 52.88
CA ARG A 124 10.32 -21.20 51.98
C ARG A 124 11.27 -20.48 51.02
N ALA A 125 12.36 -19.91 51.54
CA ALA A 125 13.35 -19.22 50.73
C ALA A 125 14.00 -20.12 49.68
N ARG A 126 14.30 -21.38 50.04
CA ARG A 126 14.81 -22.39 49.10
C ARG A 126 13.80 -22.73 48.01
N LEU A 127 12.54 -22.91 48.37
CA LEU A 127 11.48 -23.18 47.41
C LEU A 127 11.32 -22.01 46.41
N ASP A 128 11.33 -20.77 46.90
CA ASP A 128 11.26 -19.56 46.05
C ASP A 128 12.51 -19.38 45.16
N LEU A 129 13.64 -20.03 45.49
CA LEU A 129 14.86 -20.11 44.66
C LEU A 129 14.85 -21.29 43.67
N GLY A 130 13.78 -22.09 43.64
CA GLY A 130 13.69 -23.30 42.80
C GLY A 130 14.40 -24.53 43.37
N GLN A 131 14.88 -24.48 44.62
CA GLN A 131 15.57 -25.57 45.32
C GLN A 131 14.56 -26.47 46.05
N ALA A 132 13.67 -27.11 45.28
CA ALA A 132 12.52 -27.85 45.83
C ALA A 132 12.93 -29.14 46.58
N ALA A 133 14.00 -29.82 46.15
CA ALA A 133 14.49 -31.04 46.79
C ALA A 133 15.06 -30.73 48.20
N GLU A 134 15.88 -29.69 48.32
CA GLU A 134 16.47 -29.24 49.58
C GLU A 134 15.45 -28.62 50.53
N ALA A 135 14.37 -28.03 49.99
CA ALA A 135 13.22 -27.59 50.78
C ALA A 135 12.44 -28.79 51.33
N THR A 136 12.23 -29.83 50.52
CA THR A 136 11.50 -31.05 50.90
C THR A 136 12.21 -31.83 51.99
N GLU A 137 13.54 -31.99 51.88
CA GLU A 137 14.35 -32.62 52.93
C GLU A 137 14.22 -31.86 54.27
N ALA A 138 14.40 -30.54 54.24
CA ALA A 138 14.29 -29.70 55.43
C ALA A 138 12.87 -29.72 56.05
N LEU A 139 11.82 -29.78 55.22
CA LEU A 139 10.44 -29.83 55.68
C LEU A 139 10.03 -31.21 56.19
N ASN A 140 10.63 -32.30 55.70
CA ASN A 140 10.47 -33.62 56.30
C ASN A 140 11.13 -33.70 57.67
N GLU A 141 12.35 -33.15 57.84
CA GLU A 141 12.96 -33.02 59.17
C GLU A 141 12.09 -32.16 60.10
N PHE A 142 11.53 -31.06 59.58
CA PHE A 142 10.60 -30.23 60.34
C PHE A 142 9.39 -31.03 60.83
N LYS A 143 8.75 -31.78 59.92
CA LYS A 143 7.56 -32.59 60.20
C LYS A 143 7.79 -33.58 61.33
N ASP A 144 8.99 -34.15 61.44
CA ASP A 144 9.32 -35.14 62.45
C ASP A 144 9.72 -34.49 63.79
N ARG A 145 10.43 -33.34 63.75
CA ARG A 145 11.02 -32.70 64.93
C ARG A 145 10.14 -31.64 65.58
N PHE A 146 9.30 -30.96 64.81
CA PHE A 146 8.52 -29.78 65.22
C PHE A 146 7.01 -29.96 65.01
N ALA A 147 6.52 -31.21 64.99
CA ALA A 147 5.10 -31.54 64.75
C ALA A 147 4.11 -30.81 65.68
N GLU A 148 4.51 -30.53 66.92
CA GLU A 148 3.67 -29.88 67.95
C GLU A 148 3.82 -28.34 67.98
N GLN A 149 4.60 -27.74 67.07
CA GLN A 149 4.79 -26.29 67.02
C GLN A 149 3.67 -25.60 66.22
N GLU A 150 3.38 -24.34 66.55
CA GLU A 150 2.34 -23.54 65.88
C GLU A 150 2.57 -23.41 64.36
N ALA A 151 3.83 -23.46 63.92
CA ALA A 151 4.23 -23.42 62.52
C ALA A 151 3.99 -24.74 61.74
N ALA A 152 3.58 -25.83 62.40
CA ALA A 152 3.46 -27.15 61.78
C ALA A 152 2.44 -27.23 60.62
N PRO A 153 1.24 -26.63 60.71
CA PRO A 153 0.31 -26.60 59.57
C PRO A 153 0.90 -25.91 58.33
N GLY A 154 1.60 -24.78 58.52
CA GLY A 154 2.27 -24.06 57.45
C GLY A 154 3.45 -24.83 56.84
N ALA A 155 4.19 -25.59 57.66
CA ALA A 155 5.26 -26.47 57.19
C ALA A 155 4.73 -27.61 56.32
N LEU A 156 3.62 -28.23 56.73
CA LEU A 156 2.98 -29.31 55.95
C LEU A 156 2.45 -28.79 54.61
N ARG A 157 1.84 -27.59 54.56
CA ARG A 157 1.44 -26.98 53.29
C ARG A 157 2.64 -26.70 52.38
N LEU A 158 3.72 -26.13 52.90
CA LEU A 158 4.94 -25.90 52.12
C LEU A 158 5.57 -27.22 51.64
N LEU A 159 5.48 -28.29 52.44
CA LEU A 159 5.98 -29.61 52.06
C LEU A 159 5.18 -30.17 50.89
N SER A 160 3.86 -30.06 50.92
CA SER A 160 2.99 -30.42 49.79
C SER A 160 3.36 -29.61 48.54
N ALA A 161 3.55 -28.29 48.66
CA ALA A 161 3.95 -27.45 47.53
C ALA A 161 5.33 -27.82 46.97
N ALA A 162 6.30 -28.17 47.83
CA ALA A 162 7.65 -28.57 47.42
C ALA A 162 7.67 -29.93 46.70
N LEU A 163 6.84 -30.88 47.14
CA LEU A 163 6.65 -32.17 46.47
C LEU A 163 5.95 -31.99 45.12
N ALA A 164 4.91 -31.16 45.06
CA ALA A 164 4.22 -30.85 43.82
C ALA A 164 5.14 -30.17 42.78
N ALA A 165 6.03 -29.28 43.22
CA ALA A 165 7.05 -28.64 42.36
C ALA A 165 8.06 -29.63 41.78
N GLN A 166 8.26 -30.79 42.43
CA GLN A 166 9.11 -31.88 41.93
C GLN A 166 8.36 -32.88 41.05
N GLY A 167 7.05 -32.68 40.82
CA GLY A 167 6.19 -33.59 40.08
C GLY A 167 5.65 -34.76 40.91
N ASP A 168 5.95 -34.83 42.20
CA ASP A 168 5.41 -35.84 43.12
C ASP A 168 4.03 -35.45 43.65
N GLY A 169 3.02 -35.59 42.78
CA GLY A 169 1.63 -35.28 43.09
C GLY A 169 1.00 -36.24 44.11
N GLU A 170 1.43 -37.51 44.16
CA GLU A 170 0.93 -38.49 45.12
C GLU A 170 1.46 -38.19 46.52
N GLY A 171 2.76 -37.95 46.67
CA GLY A 171 3.35 -37.53 47.94
C GLY A 171 2.77 -36.21 48.43
N ALA A 172 2.58 -35.23 47.55
CA ALA A 172 1.93 -33.96 47.91
C ALA A 172 0.49 -34.16 48.41
N ARG A 173 -0.26 -35.07 47.78
CA ARG A 173 -1.63 -35.44 48.18
C ARG A 173 -1.67 -36.13 49.56
N GLU A 174 -0.73 -37.03 49.84
CA GLU A 174 -0.61 -37.66 51.16
C GLU A 174 -0.35 -36.63 52.26
N ILE A 175 0.51 -35.65 52.00
CA ILE A 175 0.80 -34.57 52.95
C ILE A 175 -0.42 -33.67 53.17
N CYS A 176 -1.21 -33.37 52.13
CA CYS A 176 -2.48 -32.64 52.31
C CYS A 176 -3.47 -33.42 53.20
N GLY A 177 -3.60 -34.74 53.00
CA GLY A 177 -4.42 -35.59 53.86
C GLY A 177 -3.89 -35.69 55.30
N LEU A 178 -2.58 -35.68 55.47
CA LEU A 178 -1.95 -35.62 56.80
C LEU A 178 -2.26 -34.30 57.51
N LEU A 179 -2.19 -33.18 56.80
CA LEU A 179 -2.53 -31.85 57.32
C LEU A 179 -4.00 -31.79 57.73
N GLU A 180 -4.90 -32.28 56.88
CA GLU A 180 -6.35 -32.34 57.13
C GLU A 180 -6.70 -33.25 58.32
N SER A 181 -6.01 -34.39 58.49
CA SER A 181 -6.26 -35.29 59.63
C SER A 181 -5.71 -34.79 60.96
N ARG A 182 -4.55 -34.12 60.96
CA ARG A 182 -3.92 -33.58 62.19
C ARG A 182 -4.47 -32.21 62.59
N HIS A 183 -4.91 -31.41 61.62
CA HIS A 183 -5.36 -30.04 61.82
C HIS A 183 -6.65 -29.75 61.04
N PRO A 184 -7.76 -30.46 61.33
CA PRO A 184 -8.97 -30.44 60.50
C PRO A 184 -9.66 -29.08 60.42
N GLU A 185 -9.54 -28.24 61.45
CA GLU A 185 -10.14 -26.90 61.48
C GLU A 185 -9.19 -25.79 61.00
N HIS A 186 -7.95 -26.13 60.65
CA HIS A 186 -6.93 -25.14 60.29
C HIS A 186 -7.04 -24.73 58.80
N PRO A 187 -7.05 -23.43 58.46
CA PRO A 187 -7.25 -22.96 57.08
C PRO A 187 -6.14 -23.39 56.11
N GLU A 188 -4.97 -23.78 56.60
CA GLU A 188 -3.88 -24.32 55.77
C GLU A 188 -4.25 -25.64 55.09
N ALA A 189 -5.15 -26.45 55.67
CA ALA A 189 -5.58 -27.72 55.08
C ALA A 189 -6.30 -27.54 53.73
N PRO A 190 -7.41 -26.78 53.64
CA PRO A 190 -8.05 -26.52 52.34
C PRO A 190 -7.17 -25.70 51.39
N MET A 191 -6.31 -24.80 51.89
CA MET A 191 -5.37 -24.06 51.04
C MET A 191 -4.31 -24.97 50.42
N ALA A 192 -3.76 -25.94 51.16
CA ALA A 192 -2.80 -26.90 50.62
C ALA A 192 -3.42 -27.74 49.49
N TRP A 193 -4.68 -28.16 49.63
CA TRP A 193 -5.41 -28.85 48.58
C TRP A 193 -5.63 -27.97 47.33
N LEU A 194 -5.97 -26.69 47.50
CA LEU A 194 -6.13 -25.75 46.38
C LEU A 194 -4.79 -25.46 45.67
N ASP A 195 -3.70 -25.29 46.42
CA ASP A 195 -2.36 -25.08 45.88
C ASP A 195 -1.90 -26.32 45.09
N LEU A 196 -2.15 -27.52 45.62
CA LEU A 196 -1.88 -28.78 44.92
C LEU A 196 -2.67 -28.87 43.60
N ALA A 197 -3.96 -28.54 43.61
CA ALA A 197 -4.75 -28.53 42.39
C ALA A 197 -4.16 -27.57 41.33
N ALA A 198 -3.76 -26.37 41.74
CA ALA A 198 -3.12 -25.41 40.83
C ALA A 198 -1.79 -25.94 40.27
N ALA A 199 -0.96 -26.56 41.11
CA ALA A 199 0.30 -27.17 40.67
C ALA A 199 0.07 -28.34 39.70
N LEU A 200 -0.94 -29.19 39.93
CA LEU A 200 -1.31 -30.28 39.03
C LEU A 200 -1.79 -29.78 37.66
N VAL A 201 -2.56 -28.66 37.61
CA VAL A 201 -2.93 -28.02 36.35
C VAL A 201 -1.70 -27.52 35.60
N ALA A 202 -0.79 -26.82 36.29
CA ALA A 202 0.46 -26.32 35.70
C ALA A 202 1.36 -27.45 35.18
N ALA A 203 1.35 -28.61 35.85
CA ALA A 203 2.06 -29.82 35.44
C ALA A 203 1.35 -30.62 34.32
N GLY A 204 0.24 -30.13 33.76
CA GLY A 204 -0.49 -30.80 32.68
C GLY A 204 -1.30 -32.03 33.12
N ARG A 205 -1.66 -32.13 34.41
CA ARG A 205 -2.43 -33.24 35.00
C ARG A 205 -3.85 -32.80 35.45
N PRO A 206 -4.71 -32.31 34.54
CA PRO A 206 -5.99 -31.70 34.91
C PRO A 206 -7.01 -32.68 35.49
N GLY A 207 -6.94 -33.98 35.15
CA GLY A 207 -7.84 -35.00 35.72
C GLY A 207 -7.63 -35.19 37.23
N GLU A 208 -6.38 -35.12 37.67
CA GLU A 208 -6.03 -35.23 39.09
C GLU A 208 -6.37 -33.94 39.84
N ALA A 209 -6.09 -32.78 39.23
CA ALA A 209 -6.51 -31.50 39.77
C ALA A 209 -8.03 -31.45 39.98
N ARG A 210 -8.81 -31.95 39.01
CA ARG A 210 -10.28 -32.06 39.14
C ARG A 210 -10.69 -32.89 40.35
N THR A 211 -10.02 -34.02 40.59
CA THR A 211 -10.29 -34.90 41.73
C THR A 211 -10.00 -34.20 43.05
N VAL A 212 -8.88 -33.47 43.11
CA VAL A 212 -8.50 -32.68 44.30
C VAL A 212 -9.50 -31.55 44.57
N LEU A 213 -9.90 -30.81 43.53
CA LEU A 213 -10.87 -29.74 43.70
C LEU A 213 -12.26 -30.25 44.12
N GLN A 214 -12.69 -31.42 43.61
CA GLN A 214 -13.93 -32.07 44.05
C GLN A 214 -13.88 -32.52 45.52
N HIS A 215 -12.71 -32.95 46.00
CA HIS A 215 -12.49 -33.25 47.42
C HIS A 215 -12.72 -32.01 48.28
N VAL A 216 -12.15 -30.86 47.90
CA VAL A 216 -12.33 -29.59 48.66
C VAL A 216 -13.77 -29.09 48.57
N GLU A 217 -14.39 -29.16 47.39
CA GLU A 217 -15.77 -28.74 47.17
C GLU A 217 -16.75 -29.50 48.07
N GLN A 218 -16.58 -30.82 48.23
CA GLN A 218 -17.44 -31.68 49.04
C GLN A 218 -17.07 -31.66 50.53
N GLY A 219 -15.77 -31.68 50.86
CA GLY A 219 -15.27 -31.77 52.23
C GLY A 219 -15.47 -30.50 53.05
N TYR A 220 -15.54 -29.34 52.38
CA TYR A 220 -15.69 -28.03 53.02
C TYR A 220 -17.01 -27.34 52.62
N ASP A 221 -18.06 -28.11 52.36
CA ASP A 221 -19.37 -27.59 51.96
C ASP A 221 -19.88 -26.52 52.93
N GLY A 222 -20.50 -25.47 52.39
CA GLY A 222 -20.94 -24.30 53.15
C GLY A 222 -19.82 -23.35 53.63
N GLN A 223 -18.54 -23.65 53.35
CA GLN A 223 -17.40 -22.77 53.67
C GLN A 223 -16.86 -22.06 52.43
N ILE A 224 -16.13 -20.95 52.63
CA ILE A 224 -15.50 -20.16 51.55
C ILE A 224 -14.55 -21.00 50.66
N TRP A 225 -13.99 -22.08 51.21
CA TRP A 225 -13.07 -22.97 50.50
C TRP A 225 -13.78 -23.81 49.44
N SER A 226 -15.00 -24.28 49.74
CA SER A 226 -15.83 -24.98 48.76
C SER A 226 -16.19 -24.04 47.60
N GLU A 227 -16.55 -22.78 47.89
CA GLU A 227 -16.85 -21.79 46.85
C GLU A 227 -15.65 -21.53 45.92
N ARG A 228 -14.45 -21.37 46.49
CA ARG A 228 -13.20 -21.19 45.73
C ARG A 228 -12.85 -22.43 44.89
N ALA A 229 -13.04 -23.63 45.44
CA ALA A 229 -12.84 -24.87 44.71
C ALA A 229 -13.83 -25.01 43.55
N THR A 230 -15.08 -24.64 43.74
CA THR A 230 -16.10 -24.60 42.68
C THR A 230 -15.72 -23.64 41.56
N LEU A 231 -15.22 -22.43 41.86
CA LEU A 231 -14.75 -21.49 40.84
C LEU A 231 -13.54 -22.06 40.06
N LYS A 232 -12.58 -22.69 40.74
CA LYS A 232 -11.44 -23.35 40.08
C LYS A 232 -11.87 -24.53 39.22
N LEU A 233 -12.91 -25.27 39.61
CA LEU A 233 -13.52 -26.30 38.77
C LEU A 233 -14.19 -25.70 37.53
N VAL A 234 -14.89 -24.57 37.67
CA VAL A 234 -15.47 -23.85 36.52
C VAL A 234 -14.37 -23.43 35.54
N GLU A 235 -13.29 -22.81 36.01
CA GLU A 235 -12.13 -22.45 35.17
C GLU A 235 -11.55 -23.67 34.44
N LEU A 236 -11.35 -24.77 35.16
CA LEU A 236 -10.80 -26.02 34.61
C LEU A 236 -11.72 -26.63 33.54
N GLN A 237 -13.03 -26.66 33.80
CA GLN A 237 -14.03 -27.17 32.87
C GLN A 237 -14.12 -26.30 31.61
N LEU A 238 -14.04 -24.97 31.74
CA LEU A 238 -13.99 -24.06 30.60
C LEU A 238 -12.73 -24.29 29.76
N ALA A 239 -11.56 -24.45 30.39
CA ALA A 239 -10.31 -24.75 29.70
C ALA A 239 -10.33 -26.10 28.95
N GLN A 240 -11.15 -27.05 29.41
CA GLN A 240 -11.34 -28.36 28.79
C GLN A 240 -12.53 -28.42 27.81
N GLY A 241 -13.23 -27.30 27.58
CA GLY A 241 -14.38 -27.21 26.68
C GLY A 241 -15.69 -27.78 27.23
N GLU A 242 -15.76 -28.14 28.52
CA GLU A 242 -16.93 -28.74 29.19
C GLU A 242 -17.97 -27.68 29.63
N ARG A 243 -18.38 -26.79 28.71
CA ARG A 243 -19.18 -25.59 29.02
C ARG A 243 -20.53 -25.84 29.69
N PRO A 244 -21.37 -26.79 29.25
CA PRO A 244 -22.66 -27.01 29.92
C PRO A 244 -22.48 -27.37 31.39
N GLN A 245 -21.40 -28.07 31.72
CA GLN A 245 -21.07 -28.47 33.08
C GLN A 245 -20.50 -27.29 33.87
N ALA A 246 -19.61 -26.50 33.27
CA ALA A 246 -19.09 -25.26 33.86
C ALA A 246 -20.20 -24.24 34.16
N MET A 247 -21.10 -24.02 33.20
CA MET A 247 -22.24 -23.11 33.34
C MET A 247 -23.26 -23.62 34.36
N GLY A 248 -23.58 -24.92 34.35
CA GLY A 248 -24.45 -25.53 35.36
C GLY A 248 -23.87 -25.39 36.77
N ARG A 249 -22.56 -25.63 36.91
CA ARG A 249 -21.83 -25.47 38.17
C ARG A 249 -21.81 -24.02 38.64
N LEU A 250 -21.47 -23.05 37.78
CA LEU A 250 -21.51 -21.63 38.13
C LEU A 250 -22.93 -21.19 38.53
N GLN A 251 -23.95 -21.60 37.76
CA GLN A 251 -25.33 -21.23 38.05
C GLN A 251 -25.76 -21.75 39.44
N SER A 252 -25.43 -23.00 39.76
CA SER A 252 -25.71 -23.56 41.09
C SER A 252 -24.98 -22.82 42.22
N LEU A 253 -23.75 -22.34 41.97
CA LEU A 253 -22.99 -21.56 42.96
C LEU A 253 -23.63 -20.19 43.16
N VAL A 254 -23.95 -19.46 42.09
CA VAL A 254 -24.43 -18.08 42.17
C VAL A 254 -25.88 -17.96 42.66
N ASP A 255 -26.70 -18.99 42.46
CA ASP A 255 -28.08 -19.05 42.98
C ASP A 255 -28.15 -19.21 44.51
N ARG A 256 -27.02 -19.54 45.16
CA ARG A 256 -26.91 -19.57 46.62
C ARG A 256 -27.12 -18.18 47.21
N LYS A 257 -28.03 -18.07 48.17
CA LYS A 257 -28.38 -16.79 48.83
C LYS A 257 -27.30 -16.30 49.79
N ASP A 258 -26.52 -17.22 50.32
CA ASP A 258 -25.43 -17.03 51.29
C ASP A 258 -24.07 -16.76 50.63
N LEU A 259 -23.96 -16.86 49.29
CA LEU A 259 -22.70 -16.65 48.57
C LEU A 259 -22.20 -15.21 48.71
N GLN A 260 -20.92 -15.07 49.10
CA GLN A 260 -20.25 -13.77 49.20
C GLN A 260 -20.32 -13.00 47.88
N ALA A 261 -20.49 -11.67 48.00
CA ALA A 261 -20.65 -10.77 46.86
C ALA A 261 -19.44 -10.82 45.92
N GLU A 262 -18.24 -10.91 46.48
CA GLU A 262 -16.96 -10.96 45.76
C GLU A 262 -16.80 -12.26 44.98
N THR A 263 -17.09 -13.41 45.62
CA THR A 263 -17.07 -14.72 44.97
C THR A 263 -18.07 -14.79 43.82
N ARG A 264 -19.25 -14.18 44.02
CA ARG A 264 -20.30 -14.06 42.99
C ARG A 264 -19.82 -13.22 41.80
N ALA A 265 -19.20 -12.08 42.07
CA ALA A 265 -18.66 -11.18 41.04
C ALA A 265 -17.53 -11.84 40.23
N GLU A 266 -16.63 -12.56 40.91
CA GLU A 266 -15.52 -13.27 40.28
C GLU A 266 -16.00 -14.41 39.37
N GLY A 267 -16.99 -15.19 39.82
CA GLY A 267 -17.56 -16.27 39.00
C GLY A 267 -18.17 -15.76 37.69
N TYR A 268 -18.91 -14.64 37.74
CA TYR A 268 -19.43 -14.01 36.53
C TYR A 268 -18.34 -13.47 35.59
N ARG A 269 -17.27 -12.89 36.15
CA ARG A 269 -16.13 -12.39 35.36
C ARG A 269 -15.43 -13.52 34.60
N ILE A 270 -15.12 -14.64 35.27
CA ILE A 270 -14.46 -15.81 34.67
C ILE A 270 -15.24 -16.33 33.46
N VAL A 271 -16.56 -16.48 33.61
CA VAL A 271 -17.40 -16.95 32.50
C VAL A 271 -17.49 -15.90 31.39
N ALA A 272 -17.57 -14.61 31.72
CA ALA A 272 -17.59 -13.56 30.70
C ALA A 272 -16.31 -13.57 29.85
N GLU A 273 -15.13 -13.71 30.46
CA GLU A 273 -13.85 -13.78 29.76
C GLU A 273 -13.76 -15.02 28.85
N ALA A 274 -14.19 -16.19 29.35
CA ALA A 274 -14.22 -17.43 28.56
C ALA A 274 -15.20 -17.36 27.38
N LEU A 275 -16.38 -16.76 27.57
CA LEU A 275 -17.33 -16.55 26.48
C LEU A 275 -16.80 -15.54 25.45
N GLY A 276 -16.06 -14.52 25.91
CA GLY A 276 -15.42 -13.53 25.06
C GLY A 276 -14.32 -14.12 24.16
N SER A 277 -13.49 -15.05 24.66
CA SER A 277 -12.45 -15.71 23.87
C SER A 277 -13.03 -16.62 22.77
N GLU A 278 -14.29 -17.01 22.90
CA GLU A 278 -15.05 -17.82 21.93
C GLU A 278 -15.94 -16.98 21.01
N SER A 279 -15.82 -15.64 21.08
CA SER A 279 -16.62 -14.69 20.32
C SER A 279 -18.12 -14.70 20.62
N ASN A 280 -18.56 -15.23 21.78
CA ASN A 280 -19.94 -15.15 22.26
C ASN A 280 -20.17 -13.87 23.09
N PHE A 281 -20.00 -12.73 22.43
CA PHE A 281 -20.04 -11.42 23.07
C PHE A 281 -21.37 -11.06 23.75
N PRO A 282 -22.56 -11.36 23.20
CA PRO A 282 -23.83 -11.00 23.85
C PRO A 282 -23.97 -11.65 25.24
N THR A 283 -23.59 -12.93 25.34
CA THR A 283 -23.66 -13.66 26.61
C THR A 283 -22.54 -13.22 27.56
N ALA A 284 -21.34 -12.99 27.03
CA ALA A 284 -20.22 -12.47 27.80
C ALA A 284 -20.54 -11.12 28.47
N LEU A 285 -21.13 -10.19 27.70
CA LEU A 285 -21.55 -8.88 28.19
C LEU A 285 -22.64 -8.98 29.26
N ALA A 286 -23.62 -9.87 29.07
CA ALA A 286 -24.65 -10.12 30.08
C ALA A 286 -24.07 -10.70 31.39
N MET A 287 -23.06 -11.57 31.31
CA MET A 287 -22.40 -12.13 32.49
C MET A 287 -21.56 -11.07 33.21
N ILE A 288 -20.77 -10.28 32.50
CA ILE A 288 -19.95 -9.25 33.16
C ILE A 288 -20.80 -8.16 33.81
N ASP A 289 -21.96 -7.80 33.24
CA ASP A 289 -22.90 -6.87 33.87
C ASP A 289 -23.43 -7.39 35.21
N ARG A 290 -23.71 -8.69 35.30
CA ARG A 290 -24.06 -9.34 36.58
C ARG A 290 -22.88 -9.33 37.56
N GLY A 291 -21.65 -9.52 37.06
CA GLY A 291 -20.43 -9.41 37.86
C GLY A 291 -20.20 -8.01 38.44
N ILE A 292 -20.42 -6.96 37.64
CA ILE A 292 -20.35 -5.55 38.08
C ILE A 292 -21.40 -5.27 39.16
N ALA A 293 -22.63 -5.73 38.95
CA ALA A 293 -23.73 -5.55 39.91
C ALA A 293 -23.52 -6.31 41.22
N ALA A 294 -22.86 -7.48 41.17
CA ALA A 294 -22.56 -8.30 42.33
C ALA A 294 -21.39 -7.77 43.17
N ALA A 295 -20.42 -7.06 42.57
CA ALA A 295 -19.23 -6.59 43.27
C ALA A 295 -19.58 -5.48 44.30
N ALA A 296 -19.37 -5.74 45.59
CA ALA A 296 -19.55 -4.75 46.66
C ALA A 296 -18.32 -3.82 46.78
N ASP A 297 -17.11 -4.39 46.72
CA ASP A 297 -15.83 -3.67 46.70
C ASP A 297 -15.69 -2.78 45.44
N PRO A 298 -15.49 -1.45 45.60
CA PRO A 298 -15.22 -0.55 44.49
C PRO A 298 -14.06 -0.96 43.58
N VAL A 299 -12.97 -1.53 44.13
CA VAL A 299 -11.81 -1.93 43.33
C VAL A 299 -12.16 -3.09 42.40
N ARG A 300 -12.85 -4.10 42.92
CA ARG A 300 -13.34 -5.25 42.13
C ARG A 300 -14.38 -4.83 41.09
N ARG A 301 -15.20 -3.83 41.40
CA ARG A 301 -16.16 -3.27 40.45
C ARG A 301 -15.45 -2.60 39.27
N LEU A 302 -14.39 -1.84 39.51
CA LEU A 302 -13.56 -1.24 38.45
C LEU A 302 -12.89 -2.32 37.60
N ASP A 303 -12.32 -3.37 38.20
CA ASP A 303 -11.71 -4.48 37.46
C ASP A 303 -12.73 -5.16 36.51
N ASN A 304 -13.97 -5.39 36.97
CA ASN A 304 -15.04 -5.94 36.14
C ASN A 304 -15.46 -4.99 35.01
N GLN A 305 -15.46 -3.67 35.25
CA GLN A 305 -15.74 -2.68 34.21
C GLN A 305 -14.62 -2.64 33.15
N LEU A 306 -13.35 -2.84 33.52
CA LEU A 306 -12.25 -2.99 32.55
C LEU A 306 -12.45 -4.21 31.65
N VAL A 307 -12.88 -5.34 32.22
CA VAL A 307 -13.21 -6.55 31.45
C VAL A 307 -14.37 -6.26 30.49
N LYS A 308 -15.43 -5.58 30.95
CA LYS A 308 -16.54 -5.17 30.09
C LYS A 308 -16.08 -4.30 28.92
N ALA A 309 -15.25 -3.29 29.19
CA ALA A 309 -14.71 -2.42 28.15
C ALA A 309 -13.93 -3.20 27.08
N ARG A 310 -13.11 -4.18 27.48
CA ARG A 310 -12.43 -5.08 26.53
C ARG A 310 -13.43 -5.93 25.74
N LEU A 311 -14.44 -6.51 26.38
CA LEU A 311 -15.46 -7.30 25.67
C LEU A 311 -16.24 -6.46 24.65
N LEU A 312 -16.54 -5.20 24.97
CA LEU A 312 -17.20 -4.26 24.05
C LEU A 312 -16.34 -4.01 22.80
N VAL A 313 -15.05 -3.70 22.97
CA VAL A 313 -14.15 -3.51 21.83
C VAL A 313 -14.00 -4.80 20.99
N LEU A 314 -13.85 -5.97 21.62
CA LEU A 314 -13.79 -7.26 20.92
C LEU A 314 -15.06 -7.56 20.12
N SER A 315 -16.21 -7.11 20.61
CA SER A 315 -17.51 -7.28 19.95
C SER A 315 -17.75 -6.33 18.76
N GLY A 316 -16.79 -5.45 18.46
CA GLY A 316 -16.90 -4.40 17.44
C GLY A 316 -17.51 -3.09 17.93
N GLN A 317 -17.93 -3.00 19.20
CA GLN A 317 -18.43 -1.78 19.85
C GLN A 317 -17.26 -0.94 20.39
N VAL A 318 -16.32 -0.60 19.51
CA VAL A 318 -15.01 -0.06 19.87
C VAL A 318 -15.12 1.27 20.62
N ARG A 319 -15.94 2.19 20.10
CA ARG A 319 -16.17 3.50 20.72
C ARG A 319 -16.74 3.38 22.14
N GLU A 320 -17.74 2.55 22.35
CA GLU A 320 -18.38 2.38 23.66
C GLU A 320 -17.40 1.74 24.66
N GLY A 321 -16.65 0.73 24.23
CA GLY A 321 -15.64 0.10 25.06
C GLY A 321 -14.49 1.05 25.44
N ALA A 322 -14.01 1.88 24.51
CA ALA A 322 -12.98 2.88 24.78
C ALA A 322 -13.47 4.00 25.72
N GLU A 323 -14.70 4.49 25.52
CA GLU A 323 -15.33 5.46 26.41
C GLU A 323 -15.49 4.90 27.84
N LEU A 324 -15.95 3.65 27.98
CA LEU A 324 -16.03 2.98 29.27
C LEU A 324 -14.65 2.85 29.92
N MET A 325 -13.64 2.40 29.17
CA MET A 325 -12.27 2.26 29.71
C MET A 325 -11.73 3.60 30.23
N ARG A 326 -11.88 4.70 29.48
CA ARG A 326 -11.50 6.04 29.94
C ARG A 326 -12.19 6.42 31.24
N SER A 327 -13.50 6.17 31.33
CA SER A 327 -14.27 6.48 32.55
C SER A 327 -13.77 5.69 33.77
N VAL A 328 -13.27 4.46 33.56
CA VAL A 328 -12.72 3.62 34.63
C VAL A 328 -11.32 4.07 35.00
N VAL A 329 -10.46 4.38 34.03
CA VAL A 329 -9.08 4.86 34.24
C VAL A 329 -9.05 6.09 35.15
N VAL A 330 -9.95 7.05 34.95
CA VAL A 330 -10.04 8.28 35.79
C VAL A 330 -10.38 7.97 37.25
N GLN A 331 -11.01 6.83 37.53
CA GLN A 331 -11.39 6.42 38.89
C GLN A 331 -10.27 5.64 39.60
N ILE A 332 -9.19 5.26 38.92
CA ILE A 332 -8.07 4.51 39.50
C ILE A 332 -7.17 5.48 40.29
N PRO A 333 -6.99 5.28 41.61
CA PRO A 333 -6.21 6.21 42.44
C PRO A 333 -4.71 6.22 42.14
N ASP A 334 -4.18 5.11 41.63
CA ASP A 334 -2.77 4.95 41.29
C ASP A 334 -2.52 5.46 39.85
N PRO A 335 -1.83 6.60 39.67
CA PRO A 335 -1.61 7.19 38.35
C PRO A 335 -0.75 6.31 37.44
N ALA A 336 0.19 5.52 37.99
CA ALA A 336 1.03 4.63 37.19
C ALA A 336 0.18 3.49 36.59
N ARG A 337 -0.68 2.88 37.41
CA ARG A 337 -1.64 1.86 36.96
C ARG A 337 -2.65 2.42 35.96
N ALA A 338 -3.13 3.65 36.19
CA ALA A 338 -4.06 4.33 35.27
C ALA A 338 -3.42 4.54 33.89
N ALA A 339 -2.17 5.02 33.85
CA ALA A 339 -1.41 5.22 32.62
C ALA A 339 -1.16 3.89 31.89
N GLU A 340 -0.77 2.83 32.61
CA GLU A 340 -0.53 1.50 32.03
C GLU A 340 -1.78 0.95 31.34
N ILE A 341 -2.94 1.04 31.99
CA ILE A 341 -4.21 0.50 31.45
C ILE A 341 -4.65 1.27 30.20
N HIS A 342 -4.56 2.60 30.22
CA HIS A 342 -4.96 3.40 29.05
C HIS A 342 -3.98 3.21 27.88
N LEU A 343 -2.68 3.11 28.15
CA LEU A 343 -1.70 2.77 27.11
C LEU A 343 -1.97 1.39 26.50
N GLY A 344 -2.30 0.42 27.35
CA GLY A 344 -2.67 -0.94 26.93
C GLY A 344 -3.89 -0.96 26.00
N LEU A 345 -4.88 -0.09 26.22
CA LEU A 345 -6.03 0.07 25.30
C LEU A 345 -5.56 0.54 23.91
N ALA A 346 -4.77 1.61 23.86
CA ALA A 346 -4.29 2.17 22.59
C ALA A 346 -3.46 1.15 21.80
N GLN A 347 -2.53 0.46 22.46
CA GLN A 347 -1.74 -0.61 21.84
C GLN A 347 -2.59 -1.78 21.36
N TRP A 348 -3.64 -2.11 22.12
CA TRP A 348 -4.54 -3.18 21.74
C TRP A 348 -5.40 -2.82 20.51
N LEU A 349 -5.87 -1.57 20.42
CA LEU A 349 -6.54 -1.07 19.21
C LEU A 349 -5.63 -1.12 17.98
N SER A 350 -4.33 -0.82 18.14
CA SER A 350 -3.35 -1.00 17.06
C SER A 350 -3.24 -2.47 16.61
N ARG A 351 -3.25 -3.44 17.53
CA ARG A 351 -3.22 -4.87 17.16
C ARG A 351 -4.50 -5.33 16.44
N LEU A 352 -5.61 -4.63 16.63
CA LEU A 352 -6.86 -4.85 15.91
C LEU A 352 -6.94 -4.07 14.59
N GLU A 353 -5.84 -3.43 14.16
CA GLU A 353 -5.76 -2.61 12.95
C GLU A 353 -6.78 -1.44 12.94
N ARG A 354 -7.19 -0.99 14.13
CA ARG A 354 -8.09 0.15 14.31
C ARG A 354 -7.28 1.43 14.44
N TRP A 355 -6.54 1.76 13.37
CA TRP A 355 -5.47 2.78 13.39
C TRP A 355 -5.92 4.17 13.84
N GLU A 356 -7.05 4.68 13.33
CA GLU A 356 -7.58 6.00 13.71
C GLU A 356 -7.99 6.08 15.19
N GLU A 357 -8.61 5.02 15.69
CA GLU A 357 -9.04 4.95 17.09
C GLU A 357 -7.83 4.78 18.01
N ALA A 358 -6.86 3.96 17.62
CA ALA A 358 -5.60 3.82 18.34
C ALA A 358 -4.86 5.16 18.44
N ALA A 359 -4.73 5.91 17.34
CA ALA A 359 -4.09 7.22 17.33
C ALA A 359 -4.81 8.22 18.25
N THR A 360 -6.15 8.16 18.30
CA THR A 360 -6.97 8.96 19.21
C THR A 360 -6.71 8.60 20.67
N GLU A 361 -6.64 7.32 21.01
CA GLU A 361 -6.36 6.89 22.38
C GLU A 361 -4.92 7.19 22.81
N PHE A 362 -3.93 7.07 21.91
CA PHE A 362 -2.58 7.51 22.22
C PHE A 362 -2.52 9.02 22.46
N GLN A 363 -3.25 9.83 21.69
CA GLN A 363 -3.33 11.27 21.95
C GLN A 363 -3.95 11.56 23.31
N ALA A 364 -5.07 10.92 23.64
CA ALA A 364 -5.73 11.08 24.93
C ALA A 364 -4.82 10.65 26.09
N TRP A 365 -3.99 9.62 25.90
CA TRP A 365 -2.98 9.21 26.85
C TRP A 365 -1.91 10.29 27.04
N LEU A 366 -1.37 10.84 25.94
CA LEU A 366 -0.34 11.88 25.96
C LEU A 366 -0.83 13.16 26.63
N ASP A 367 -2.11 13.51 26.46
CA ASP A 367 -2.72 14.68 27.09
C ASP A 367 -2.93 14.49 28.61
N ALA A 368 -3.21 13.25 29.05
CA ALA A 368 -3.54 12.94 30.44
C ALA A 368 -2.32 12.57 31.31
N PHE A 369 -1.29 11.99 30.71
CA PHE A 369 -0.15 11.38 31.42
C PHE A 369 1.21 11.91 30.92
N ASP A 370 1.28 13.17 30.50
CA ASP A 370 2.52 13.77 30.00
C ASP A 370 3.70 13.60 30.99
N GLY A 371 4.83 13.12 30.48
CA GLY A 371 6.03 12.83 31.26
C GLY A 371 5.99 11.56 32.12
N ALA A 372 4.91 10.75 32.05
CA ALA A 372 4.85 9.46 32.72
C ALA A 372 5.74 8.40 32.04
N GLU A 373 6.09 7.34 32.77
CA GLU A 373 6.74 6.16 32.21
C GLU A 373 5.86 5.58 31.08
N GLY A 374 6.45 5.34 29.91
CA GLY A 374 5.72 4.95 28.70
C GLY A 374 5.47 6.09 27.70
N THR A 375 5.89 7.32 27.97
CA THR A 375 5.72 8.45 27.02
C THR A 375 6.35 8.19 25.66
N ALA A 376 7.55 7.63 25.61
CA ALA A 376 8.21 7.26 24.36
C ALA A 376 7.42 6.18 23.59
N ASP A 377 6.90 5.16 24.29
CA ASP A 377 6.09 4.09 23.68
C ASP A 377 4.74 4.61 23.17
N ALA A 378 4.12 5.57 23.87
CA ALA A 378 2.88 6.21 23.44
C ALA A 378 3.08 7.07 22.18
N LEU A 379 4.15 7.87 22.14
CA LEU A 379 4.52 8.66 20.96
C LEU A 379 4.83 7.75 19.77
N ALA A 380 5.61 6.69 19.98
CA ALA A 380 5.91 5.71 18.94
C ALA A 380 4.64 5.02 18.44
N GLY A 381 3.80 4.51 19.34
CA GLY A 381 2.53 3.87 19.01
C GLY A 381 1.60 4.77 18.21
N GLN A 382 1.50 6.05 18.58
CA GLN A 382 0.74 7.04 17.83
C GLN A 382 1.29 7.23 16.41
N ALA A 383 2.61 7.38 16.28
CA ALA A 383 3.25 7.57 14.99
C ALA A 383 3.05 6.37 14.06
N TRP A 384 3.14 5.15 14.59
CA TRP A 384 2.82 3.92 13.86
C TRP A 384 1.36 3.86 13.44
N ALA A 385 0.43 4.25 14.32
CA ALA A 385 -0.99 4.32 13.98
C ALA A 385 -1.27 5.30 12.83
N TYR A 386 -0.64 6.48 12.83
CA TYR A 386 -0.73 7.42 11.70
C TYR A 386 -0.10 6.88 10.41
N TRP A 387 1.02 6.18 10.51
CA TRP A 387 1.69 5.57 9.36
C TRP A 387 0.79 4.55 8.65
N GLU A 388 0.22 3.61 9.40
CA GLU A 388 -0.69 2.59 8.85
C GLU A 388 -2.01 3.20 8.35
N ALA A 389 -2.46 4.31 8.95
CA ALA A 389 -3.60 5.10 8.46
C ALA A 389 -3.29 5.94 7.20
N GLN A 390 -2.09 5.83 6.60
CA GLN A 390 -1.65 6.63 5.44
C GLN A 390 -1.58 8.15 5.69
N ARG A 391 -1.52 8.57 6.97
CA ARG A 391 -1.38 9.97 7.39
C ARG A 391 0.09 10.33 7.55
N HIS A 392 0.83 10.29 6.43
CA HIS A 392 2.30 10.32 6.43
C HIS A 392 2.92 11.58 7.07
N GLU A 393 2.31 12.77 6.91
CA GLU A 393 2.84 13.99 7.52
C GLU A 393 2.76 13.97 9.06
N GLU A 394 1.65 13.47 9.59
CA GLU A 394 1.45 13.34 11.04
C GLU A 394 2.29 12.20 11.62
N ALA A 395 2.44 11.11 10.87
CA ALA A 395 3.37 10.04 11.20
C ALA A 395 4.81 10.56 11.30
N ALA A 396 5.26 11.41 10.36
CA ALA A 396 6.59 12.00 10.40
C ALA A 396 6.79 12.83 11.68
N ARG A 397 5.89 13.77 11.98
CA ARG A 397 5.97 14.57 13.23
C ARG A 397 5.92 13.68 14.49
N GLY A 398 5.11 12.62 14.45
CA GLY A 398 5.03 11.63 15.52
C GLY A 398 6.34 10.89 15.74
N PHE A 399 6.97 10.35 14.69
CA PHE A 399 8.23 9.63 14.78
C PHE A 399 9.39 10.53 15.20
N GLU A 400 9.40 11.81 14.80
CA GLU A 400 10.38 12.79 15.26
C GLU A 400 10.30 12.98 16.78
N ARG A 401 9.09 13.21 17.30
CA ARG A 401 8.85 13.32 18.76
C ARG A 401 9.21 12.03 19.50
N ALA A 402 8.83 10.88 18.94
CA ALA A 402 9.12 9.57 19.53
C ALA A 402 10.64 9.30 19.60
N ALA A 403 11.38 9.59 18.52
CA ALA A 403 12.83 9.43 18.50
C ALA A 403 13.54 10.38 19.48
N ALA A 404 13.02 11.60 19.67
CA ALA A 404 13.55 12.55 20.64
C ALA A 404 13.33 12.11 22.10
N ALA A 405 12.21 11.43 22.38
CA ALA A 405 11.88 10.92 23.72
C ALA A 405 12.52 9.56 24.03
N GLU A 406 12.89 8.78 23.02
CA GLU A 406 13.48 7.45 23.18
C GLU A 406 14.91 7.56 23.74
N THR A 407 15.24 6.72 24.73
CA THR A 407 16.54 6.70 25.40
C THR A 407 17.45 5.60 24.85
N ASP A 408 16.88 4.47 24.42
CA ASP A 408 17.62 3.36 23.82
C ASP A 408 18.13 3.74 22.41
N PRO A 409 19.46 3.78 22.18
CA PRO A 409 20.03 4.14 20.88
C PRO A 409 19.54 3.28 19.71
N VAL A 410 19.27 1.99 19.92
CA VAL A 410 18.85 1.06 18.85
C VAL A 410 17.40 1.33 18.44
N ARG A 411 16.51 1.49 19.42
CA ARG A 411 15.12 1.89 19.18
C ARG A 411 15.04 3.28 18.56
N ARG A 412 15.84 4.24 19.04
CA ARG A 412 15.92 5.59 18.48
C ARG A 412 16.28 5.56 17.00
N LEU A 413 17.31 4.79 16.62
CA LEU A 413 17.71 4.65 15.22
C LEU A 413 16.62 4.04 14.35
N THR A 414 15.86 3.08 14.89
CA THR A 414 14.70 2.48 14.20
C THR A 414 13.58 3.50 13.96
N LEU A 415 13.27 4.33 14.97
CA LEU A 415 12.29 5.41 14.85
C LEU A 415 12.76 6.50 13.87
N GLN A 416 14.04 6.83 13.85
CA GLN A 416 14.62 7.78 12.88
C GLN A 416 14.54 7.26 11.44
N HIS A 417 14.77 5.98 11.22
CA HIS A 417 14.53 5.37 9.91
C HIS A 417 13.06 5.52 9.51
N LYS A 418 12.12 5.19 10.41
CA LYS A 418 10.69 5.33 10.12
C LYS A 418 10.24 6.78 9.92
N LEU A 419 10.86 7.72 10.63
CA LEU A 419 10.72 9.16 10.37
C LEU A 419 11.11 9.49 8.92
N ALA A 420 12.27 9.03 8.46
CA ALA A 420 12.69 9.26 7.07
C ALA A 420 11.73 8.63 6.04
N ASP A 421 11.23 7.42 6.29
CA ASP A 421 10.20 6.78 5.45
C ASP A 421 8.92 7.64 5.39
N ALA A 422 8.46 8.17 6.52
CA ALA A 422 7.29 9.04 6.62
C ALA A 422 7.51 10.40 5.94
N GLN A 423 8.70 10.99 6.06
CA GLN A 423 9.07 12.20 5.36
C GLN A 423 9.10 11.99 3.84
N PHE A 424 9.66 10.88 3.38
CA PHE A 424 9.68 10.53 1.95
C PHE A 424 8.26 10.35 1.39
N ALA A 425 7.43 9.55 2.07
CA ALA A 425 6.05 9.29 1.65
C ALA A 425 5.16 10.54 1.67
N SER A 426 5.45 11.52 2.54
CA SER A 426 4.75 12.82 2.57
C SER A 426 5.32 13.86 1.61
N GLY A 427 6.36 13.52 0.82
CA GLY A 427 7.00 14.45 -0.13
C GLY A 427 7.97 15.45 0.51
N GLN A 428 8.30 15.30 1.79
CA GLN A 428 9.27 16.13 2.52
C GLN A 428 10.72 15.68 2.24
N TYR A 429 11.12 15.69 0.97
CA TYR A 429 12.38 15.08 0.51
C TYR A 429 13.64 15.68 1.17
N SER A 430 13.63 16.97 1.52
CA SER A 430 14.76 17.60 2.23
C SER A 430 14.96 17.00 3.62
N GLY A 431 13.88 16.84 4.39
CA GLY A 431 13.96 16.22 5.72
C GLY A 431 14.30 14.74 5.63
N ALA A 432 13.72 14.04 4.64
CA ALA A 432 14.00 12.62 4.38
C ALA A 432 15.48 12.40 4.06
N ARG A 433 16.07 13.22 3.18
CA ARG A 433 17.50 13.16 2.84
C ARG A 433 18.37 13.28 4.10
N ASP A 434 18.15 14.31 4.91
CA ASP A 434 18.97 14.57 6.10
C ASP A 434 18.86 13.44 7.12
N THR A 435 17.64 12.95 7.34
CA THR A 435 17.36 11.86 8.28
C THR A 435 17.93 10.53 7.77
N TYR A 436 17.74 10.18 6.49
CA TYR A 436 18.32 8.97 5.90
C TYR A 436 19.86 9.01 5.91
N ALA A 437 20.48 10.16 5.65
CA ALA A 437 21.92 10.31 5.72
C ALA A 437 22.45 10.05 7.14
N ALA A 438 21.80 10.62 8.16
CA ALA A 438 22.15 10.38 9.56
C ALA A 438 21.95 8.92 9.98
N VAL A 439 20.85 8.29 9.55
CA VAL A 439 20.58 6.86 9.80
C VAL A 439 21.62 5.98 9.13
N LEU A 440 22.00 6.29 7.89
CA LEU A 440 23.01 5.52 7.13
C LEU A 440 24.39 5.59 7.79
N GLU A 441 24.77 6.76 8.31
CA GLU A 441 26.03 6.95 9.04
C GLU A 441 26.06 6.11 10.34
N ALA A 442 24.94 6.08 11.07
CA ALA A 442 24.83 5.35 12.33
C ALA A 442 24.77 3.82 12.18
N LEU A 443 24.29 3.29 11.04
CA LEU A 443 24.10 1.85 10.84
C LEU A 443 25.39 1.02 10.72
N THR A 444 26.58 1.64 10.69
CA THR A 444 27.90 1.01 10.46
C THR A 444 27.92 0.14 9.18
N ALA A 445 28.48 0.68 8.10
CA ALA A 445 28.40 0.18 6.72
C ALA A 445 28.50 -1.34 6.49
N SER A 446 27.37 -2.07 6.59
CA SER A 446 27.05 -3.28 5.81
C SER A 446 25.68 -3.84 6.23
N GLY A 447 24.93 -4.41 5.28
CA GLY A 447 23.67 -5.10 5.55
C GLY A 447 22.49 -4.57 4.75
N GLU A 448 21.44 -5.39 4.70
CA GLU A 448 20.22 -5.14 3.91
C GLU A 448 19.55 -3.81 4.25
N THR A 449 19.45 -3.47 5.54
CA THR A 449 18.90 -2.20 6.00
C THR A 449 19.69 -1.00 5.48
N ALA A 450 21.02 -1.09 5.43
CA ALA A 450 21.87 -0.01 4.93
C ALA A 450 21.76 0.14 3.41
N GLU A 451 21.57 -0.96 2.68
CA GLU A 451 21.29 -0.92 1.24
C GLU A 451 19.94 -0.27 0.93
N ARG A 452 18.90 -0.64 1.67
CA ARG A 452 17.57 -0.01 1.57
C ARG A 452 17.63 1.49 1.85
N VAL A 453 18.24 1.88 2.97
CA VAL A 453 18.38 3.31 3.36
C VAL A 453 19.16 4.09 2.30
N ARG A 454 20.23 3.51 1.74
CA ARG A 454 21.01 4.14 0.66
C ARG A 454 20.19 4.35 -0.60
N LEU A 455 19.36 3.38 -0.99
CA LEU A 455 18.46 3.50 -2.14
C LEU A 455 17.43 4.63 -1.91
N GLN A 456 16.80 4.68 -0.74
CA GLN A 456 15.81 5.71 -0.42
C GLN A 456 16.42 7.12 -0.28
N LEU A 457 17.65 7.20 0.26
CA LEU A 457 18.43 8.44 0.25
C LEU A 457 18.67 8.92 -1.18
N ALA A 458 19.08 8.01 -2.07
CA ALA A 458 19.30 8.34 -3.48
C ALA A 458 18.03 8.88 -4.15
N GLU A 459 16.87 8.24 -3.94
CA GLU A 459 15.60 8.74 -4.47
C GLU A 459 15.22 10.10 -3.87
N SER A 460 15.50 10.34 -2.59
CA SER A 460 15.26 11.64 -1.95
C SER A 460 16.11 12.75 -2.59
N GLU A 461 17.40 12.48 -2.81
CA GLU A 461 18.33 13.41 -3.49
C GLU A 461 17.90 13.67 -4.94
N LEU A 462 17.50 12.63 -5.69
CA LEU A 462 16.99 12.76 -7.05
C LEU A 462 15.70 13.60 -7.12
N ALA A 463 14.77 13.40 -6.18
CA ALA A 463 13.53 14.17 -6.11
C ALA A 463 13.77 15.67 -5.81
N LEU A 464 14.85 16.00 -5.09
CA LEU A 464 15.30 17.38 -4.86
C LEU A 464 16.05 17.99 -6.07
N GLY A 465 16.35 17.20 -7.09
CA GLY A 465 17.19 17.61 -8.22
C GLY A 465 18.69 17.54 -7.94
N GLU A 466 19.11 17.02 -6.79
CA GLU A 466 20.52 16.80 -6.38
C GLU A 466 21.11 15.58 -7.10
N THR A 467 21.13 15.67 -8.43
CA THR A 467 21.19 14.47 -9.27
C THR A 467 22.56 13.80 -9.23
N GLU A 468 23.64 14.55 -9.02
CA GLU A 468 24.99 14.00 -8.83
C GLU A 468 25.10 13.18 -7.54
N ALA A 469 24.51 13.66 -6.43
CA ALA A 469 24.54 12.96 -5.15
C ALA A 469 23.79 11.63 -5.24
N GLY A 470 22.55 11.67 -5.77
CA GLY A 470 21.74 10.48 -5.95
C GLY A 470 22.41 9.45 -6.87
N GLU A 471 23.01 9.90 -7.97
CA GLU A 471 23.77 9.02 -8.87
C GLU A 471 24.96 8.34 -8.17
N ILE A 472 25.73 9.08 -7.36
CA ILE A 472 26.84 8.51 -6.58
C ILE A 472 26.34 7.41 -5.65
N ARG A 473 25.24 7.62 -4.93
CA ARG A 473 24.64 6.61 -4.03
C ARG A 473 24.19 5.36 -4.78
N LEU A 474 23.56 5.53 -5.93
CA LEU A 474 23.14 4.41 -6.76
C LEU A 474 24.34 3.65 -7.34
N LEU A 475 25.42 4.35 -7.73
CA LEU A 475 26.66 3.74 -8.21
C LEU A 475 27.40 2.96 -7.12
N GLU A 476 27.41 3.47 -5.89
CA GLU A 476 27.94 2.75 -4.73
C GLU A 476 27.17 1.46 -4.46
N LEU A 477 25.84 1.52 -4.57
CA LEU A 477 24.95 0.38 -4.34
C LEU A 477 25.04 -0.66 -5.48
N SER A 478 25.11 -0.23 -6.74
CA SER A 478 25.22 -1.13 -7.90
C SER A 478 26.56 -1.86 -7.97
N ARG A 479 27.62 -1.32 -7.35
CA ARG A 479 28.97 -1.92 -7.29
C ARG A 479 29.17 -2.87 -6.10
N SER A 480 28.11 -3.22 -5.37
CA SER A 480 28.20 -4.17 -4.25
C SER A 480 28.75 -5.53 -4.70
N ARG A 481 29.62 -6.16 -3.88
CA ARG A 481 30.26 -7.45 -4.24
C ARG A 481 29.30 -8.63 -4.31
N LYS A 482 28.16 -8.53 -3.60
CA LYS A 482 27.09 -9.53 -3.59
C LYS A 482 25.87 -8.89 -4.21
N GLU A 483 25.31 -9.53 -5.23
CA GLU A 483 24.05 -9.10 -5.83
C GLU A 483 22.93 -9.22 -4.80
N SER A 484 22.15 -8.15 -4.65
CA SER A 484 20.99 -8.05 -3.80
C SER A 484 19.81 -7.45 -4.58
N GLU A 485 18.60 -7.51 -4.03
CA GLU A 485 17.45 -6.80 -4.57
C GLU A 485 17.73 -5.30 -4.74
N PHE A 486 18.37 -4.68 -3.75
CA PHE A 486 18.69 -3.24 -3.77
C PHE A 486 19.77 -2.89 -4.79
N SER A 487 20.78 -3.75 -4.98
CA SER A 487 21.80 -3.56 -6.03
C SER A 487 21.20 -3.63 -7.43
N ARG A 488 20.26 -4.57 -7.66
CA ARG A 488 19.50 -4.66 -8.91
C ARG A 488 18.59 -3.45 -9.14
N ALA A 489 17.84 -3.06 -8.11
CA ALA A 489 16.99 -1.86 -8.15
C ALA A 489 17.81 -0.60 -8.45
N ALA A 490 18.98 -0.44 -7.83
CA ALA A 490 19.87 0.68 -8.08
C ALA A 490 20.41 0.71 -9.51
N THR A 491 20.79 -0.46 -10.05
CA THR A 491 21.27 -0.57 -11.44
C THR A 491 20.15 -0.25 -12.44
N MET A 492 18.93 -0.74 -12.19
CA MET A 492 17.75 -0.41 -12.98
C MET A 492 17.46 1.09 -12.95
N ARG A 493 17.54 1.70 -11.76
CA ARG A 493 17.31 3.14 -11.57
C ARG A 493 18.36 3.99 -12.27
N LEU A 494 19.64 3.61 -12.23
CA LEU A 494 20.71 4.28 -12.98
C LEU A 494 20.45 4.23 -14.48
N GLY A 495 20.02 3.09 -15.02
CA GLY A 495 19.63 2.98 -16.42
C GLY A 495 18.54 4.00 -16.80
N ALA A 496 17.50 4.11 -15.98
CA ALA A 496 16.41 5.05 -16.20
C ALA A 496 16.87 6.51 -16.04
N LEU A 497 17.77 6.80 -15.10
CA LEU A 497 18.34 8.13 -14.90
C LEU A 497 19.17 8.57 -16.13
N TYR A 498 19.98 7.69 -16.69
CA TYR A 498 20.74 7.97 -17.90
C TYR A 498 19.84 8.13 -19.13
N GLU A 499 18.78 7.32 -19.23
CA GLU A 499 17.77 7.48 -20.27
C GLU A 499 17.10 8.87 -20.21
N GLN A 500 16.67 9.32 -19.04
CA GLN A 500 16.05 10.63 -18.83
C GLN A 500 16.97 11.78 -19.25
N ARG A 501 18.29 11.61 -19.07
CA ARG A 501 19.31 12.58 -19.48
C ARG A 501 19.73 12.48 -20.94
N GLY A 502 19.20 11.50 -21.69
CA GLY A 502 19.58 11.23 -23.07
C GLY A 502 20.95 10.55 -23.24
N ALA A 503 21.58 10.10 -22.15
CA ALA A 503 22.83 9.34 -22.19
C ALA A 503 22.54 7.86 -22.51
N LEU A 504 22.07 7.61 -23.73
CA LEU A 504 21.51 6.32 -24.15
C LEU A 504 22.54 5.17 -24.07
N GLU A 505 23.79 5.41 -24.41
CA GLU A 505 24.87 4.42 -24.32
C GLU A 505 25.14 4.02 -22.87
N SER A 506 25.19 4.98 -21.95
CA SER A 506 25.37 4.71 -20.52
C SER A 506 24.18 3.94 -19.93
N ALA A 507 22.95 4.27 -20.36
CA ALA A 507 21.76 3.51 -19.99
C ALA A 507 21.84 2.05 -20.47
N VAL A 508 22.23 1.84 -21.73
CA VAL A 508 22.47 0.49 -22.30
C VAL A 508 23.53 -0.27 -21.52
N GLU A 509 24.60 0.38 -21.08
CA GLU A 509 25.64 -0.24 -20.25
C GLU A 509 25.08 -0.72 -18.91
N GLN A 510 24.29 0.10 -18.21
CA GLN A 510 23.70 -0.30 -16.92
C GLN A 510 22.70 -1.45 -17.08
N TYR A 511 21.83 -1.40 -18.09
CA TYR A 511 20.92 -2.51 -18.35
C TYR A 511 21.66 -3.77 -18.76
N THR A 512 22.76 -3.67 -19.51
CA THR A 512 23.59 -4.83 -19.86
C THR A 512 24.19 -5.48 -18.62
N ARG A 513 24.76 -4.69 -17.72
CA ARG A 513 25.27 -5.19 -16.43
C ARG A 513 24.20 -5.90 -15.62
N LEU A 514 23.00 -5.32 -15.55
CA LEU A 514 21.88 -5.93 -14.86
C LEU A 514 21.50 -7.26 -15.50
N ILE A 515 21.38 -7.32 -16.83
CA ILE A 515 21.04 -8.55 -17.58
C ILE A 515 22.09 -9.65 -17.37
N ASP A 516 23.38 -9.30 -17.36
CA ASP A 516 24.48 -10.28 -17.22
C ASP A 516 24.58 -10.86 -15.80
N ALA A 517 24.19 -10.08 -14.78
CA ALA A 517 24.20 -10.52 -13.38
C ALA A 517 22.88 -11.16 -12.94
N CYS A 518 21.77 -10.83 -13.60
CA CYS A 518 20.43 -11.03 -13.08
C CYS A 518 20.03 -12.52 -12.95
N SER A 519 19.58 -12.87 -11.74
CA SER A 519 19.01 -14.16 -11.38
C SER A 519 17.47 -14.20 -11.44
N ASP A 520 16.81 -13.04 -11.43
CA ASP A 520 15.35 -12.91 -11.33
C ASP A 520 14.65 -12.73 -12.70
N PRO A 521 13.66 -13.56 -13.05
CA PRO A 521 12.98 -13.48 -14.33
C PRO A 521 12.41 -12.11 -14.72
N ASP A 522 11.73 -11.44 -13.78
CA ASP A 522 10.97 -10.23 -14.08
C ASP A 522 11.90 -9.02 -14.21
N THR A 523 12.88 -8.90 -13.32
CA THR A 523 13.93 -7.86 -13.39
C THR A 523 14.71 -7.96 -14.70
N CYS A 524 15.10 -9.18 -15.09
CA CYS A 524 15.80 -9.42 -16.35
C CYS A 524 14.95 -9.00 -17.56
N ALA A 525 13.66 -9.38 -17.59
CA ALA A 525 12.76 -9.05 -18.68
C ALA A 525 12.53 -7.54 -18.80
N ASN A 526 12.37 -6.84 -17.68
CA ASN A 526 12.25 -5.39 -17.63
C ASN A 526 13.52 -4.69 -18.14
N ALA A 527 14.71 -5.16 -17.73
CA ALA A 527 15.98 -4.61 -18.20
C ALA A 527 16.21 -4.85 -19.70
N LEU A 528 15.87 -6.05 -20.21
CA LEU A 528 15.90 -6.36 -21.65
C LEU A 528 14.94 -5.46 -22.43
N LEU A 529 13.73 -5.25 -21.92
CA LEU A 529 12.74 -4.39 -22.57
C LEU A 529 13.27 -2.95 -22.64
N ALA A 530 13.74 -2.40 -21.51
CA ALA A 530 14.28 -1.05 -21.45
C ALA A 530 15.47 -0.86 -22.42
N ARG A 531 16.42 -1.80 -22.42
CA ARG A 531 17.57 -1.78 -23.33
C ARG A 531 17.14 -1.89 -24.80
N GLY A 532 16.19 -2.77 -25.10
CA GLY A 532 15.64 -2.96 -26.44
C GLY A 532 14.94 -1.69 -26.95
N LEU A 533 14.14 -1.03 -26.13
CA LEU A 533 13.47 0.24 -26.46
C LEU A 533 14.47 1.39 -26.67
N ILE A 534 15.58 1.43 -25.91
CA ILE A 534 16.66 2.40 -26.15
C ILE A 534 17.35 2.10 -27.48
N ARG A 535 17.73 0.86 -27.74
CA ARG A 535 18.37 0.44 -29.01
C ARG A 535 17.48 0.72 -30.21
N TYR A 536 16.17 0.54 -30.07
CA TYR A 536 15.17 0.92 -31.06
C TYR A 536 15.22 2.43 -31.35
N ARG A 537 15.20 3.29 -30.32
CA ARG A 537 15.33 4.75 -30.47
C ARG A 537 16.65 5.18 -31.09
N MET A 538 17.73 4.45 -30.83
CA MET A 538 19.04 4.66 -31.45
C MET A 538 19.11 4.18 -32.91
N GLY A 539 18.04 3.60 -33.47
CA GLY A 539 18.02 3.03 -34.82
C GLY A 539 18.76 1.70 -34.94
N SER A 540 19.22 1.12 -33.83
CA SER A 540 19.90 -0.18 -33.79
C SER A 540 18.87 -1.32 -33.78
N PHE A 541 18.04 -1.38 -34.82
CA PHE A 541 16.86 -2.26 -34.88
C PHE A 541 17.19 -3.75 -34.75
N GLN A 542 18.33 -4.21 -35.28
CA GLN A 542 18.74 -5.61 -35.12
C GLN A 542 19.07 -5.93 -33.65
N ALA A 543 19.81 -5.06 -32.96
CA ALA A 543 20.14 -5.27 -31.55
C ALA A 543 18.90 -5.17 -30.64
N ALA A 544 17.93 -4.32 -30.99
CA ALA A 544 16.63 -4.26 -30.32
C ALA A 544 15.80 -5.53 -30.54
N LEU A 545 15.75 -6.01 -31.79
CA LEU A 545 15.12 -7.28 -32.18
C LEU A 545 15.69 -8.45 -31.39
N ASP A 546 17.01 -8.51 -31.20
CA ASP A 546 17.66 -9.56 -30.42
C ASP A 546 17.20 -9.52 -28.95
N ASP A 547 17.12 -8.34 -28.33
CA ASP A 547 16.65 -8.18 -26.95
C ASP A 547 15.18 -8.60 -26.78
N PHE A 548 14.30 -8.16 -27.68
CA PHE A 548 12.88 -8.54 -27.64
C PHE A 548 12.68 -10.04 -27.91
N THR A 549 13.51 -10.63 -28.76
CA THR A 549 13.50 -12.08 -29.04
C THR A 549 13.90 -12.87 -27.80
N ARG A 550 14.91 -12.42 -27.05
CA ARG A 550 15.29 -13.06 -25.78
C ARG A 550 14.16 -13.05 -24.75
N ILE A 551 13.41 -11.96 -24.63
CA ILE A 551 12.24 -11.92 -23.72
C ILE A 551 11.21 -12.98 -24.13
N ARG A 552 10.89 -13.08 -25.42
CA ARG A 552 9.95 -14.09 -25.92
C ARG A 552 10.44 -15.52 -25.63
N ASP A 553 11.70 -15.81 -25.91
CA ASP A 553 12.22 -17.19 -25.85
C ASP A 553 12.50 -17.65 -24.42
N GLU A 554 13.08 -16.76 -23.61
CA GLU A 554 13.51 -17.11 -22.26
C GLU A 554 12.42 -16.78 -21.22
N ARG A 555 11.56 -15.78 -21.48
CA ARG A 555 10.66 -15.14 -20.49
C ARG A 555 9.22 -14.84 -20.99
N PRO A 556 8.53 -15.77 -21.69
CA PRO A 556 7.26 -15.49 -22.38
C PRO A 556 6.06 -15.14 -21.47
N ARG A 557 6.15 -15.40 -20.15
CA ARG A 557 5.08 -15.15 -19.19
C ARG A 557 5.26 -13.89 -18.35
N THR A 558 6.32 -13.13 -18.60
CA THR A 558 6.61 -11.91 -17.84
C THR A 558 5.74 -10.74 -18.33
N PRO A 559 5.40 -9.76 -17.48
CA PRO A 559 4.59 -8.60 -17.91
C PRO A 559 5.11 -7.89 -19.18
N PRO A 560 6.43 -7.72 -19.40
CA PRO A 560 7.00 -7.14 -20.61
C PRO A 560 6.80 -7.93 -21.91
N ALA A 561 6.41 -9.21 -21.83
CA ALA A 561 6.49 -10.12 -22.98
C ALA A 561 5.59 -9.70 -24.15
N ALA A 562 4.39 -9.19 -23.88
CA ALA A 562 3.48 -8.69 -24.90
C ALA A 562 4.09 -7.47 -25.63
N GLN A 563 4.55 -6.46 -24.87
CA GLN A 563 5.19 -5.27 -25.45
C GLN A 563 6.45 -5.63 -26.25
N ALA A 564 7.26 -6.57 -25.74
CA ALA A 564 8.44 -7.05 -26.46
C ALA A 564 8.05 -7.70 -27.79
N MET A 565 7.01 -8.55 -27.83
CA MET A 565 6.53 -9.17 -29.07
C MET A 565 5.96 -8.16 -30.06
N PHE A 566 5.24 -7.14 -29.59
CA PHE A 566 4.80 -6.03 -30.42
C PHE A 566 5.99 -5.28 -31.05
N MET A 567 6.95 -4.85 -30.22
CA MET A 567 8.15 -4.14 -30.68
C MET A 567 9.04 -5.01 -31.58
N ARG A 568 9.01 -6.33 -31.40
CA ARG A 568 9.69 -7.30 -32.25
C ARG A 568 9.15 -7.27 -33.69
N GLY A 569 7.82 -7.29 -33.84
CA GLY A 569 7.17 -7.15 -35.15
C GLY A 569 7.55 -5.82 -35.81
N TRP A 570 7.53 -4.74 -35.04
CA TRP A 570 7.91 -3.40 -35.51
C TRP A 570 9.38 -3.30 -35.96
N CYS A 571 10.31 -3.89 -35.22
CA CYS A 571 11.72 -3.93 -35.61
C CYS A 571 11.93 -4.73 -36.91
N LEU A 572 11.23 -5.86 -37.09
CA LEU A 572 11.30 -6.65 -38.32
C LEU A 572 10.79 -5.85 -39.52
N TYR A 573 9.69 -5.12 -39.36
CA TYR A 573 9.16 -4.25 -40.40
C TYR A 573 10.16 -3.15 -40.80
N LEU A 574 10.76 -2.45 -39.83
CA LEU A 574 11.75 -1.41 -40.10
C LEU A 574 13.05 -1.95 -40.72
N LEU A 575 13.36 -3.23 -40.50
CA LEU A 575 14.46 -3.93 -41.16
C LEU A 575 14.11 -4.41 -42.59
N GLY A 576 12.89 -4.15 -43.07
CA GLY A 576 12.39 -4.58 -44.37
C GLY A 576 12.07 -6.08 -44.46
N LYS A 577 11.88 -6.74 -43.31
CA LYS A 577 11.56 -8.17 -43.21
C LYS A 577 10.05 -8.37 -43.05
N ASP A 578 9.28 -7.87 -44.01
CA ASP A 578 7.81 -7.77 -43.92
C ASP A 578 7.15 -9.13 -43.66
N ALA A 579 7.58 -10.19 -44.36
CA ALA A 579 7.01 -11.53 -44.17
C ALA A 579 7.20 -12.07 -42.74
N GLU A 580 8.37 -11.85 -42.14
CA GLU A 580 8.63 -12.21 -40.74
C GLU A 580 7.81 -11.34 -39.80
N ALA A 581 7.70 -10.03 -40.06
CA ALA A 581 6.92 -9.11 -39.24
C ALA A 581 5.44 -9.52 -39.17
N LEU A 582 4.84 -9.88 -40.32
CA LEU A 582 3.47 -10.39 -40.39
C LEU A 582 3.29 -11.66 -39.55
N GLU A 583 4.18 -12.64 -39.68
CA GLU A 583 4.10 -13.88 -38.89
C GLU A 583 4.15 -13.58 -37.38
N VAL A 584 5.01 -12.64 -36.97
CA VAL A 584 5.11 -12.22 -35.57
C VAL A 584 3.83 -11.54 -35.08
N CYS A 585 3.24 -10.67 -35.90
CA CYS A 585 1.99 -9.98 -35.56
C CYS A 585 0.79 -10.95 -35.49
N GLU A 586 0.67 -11.91 -36.41
CA GLU A 586 -0.38 -12.95 -36.32
C GLU A 586 -0.22 -13.80 -35.06
N ARG A 587 1.02 -14.19 -34.75
CA ARG A 587 1.30 -14.95 -33.53
C ARG A 587 1.03 -14.12 -32.28
N PHE A 588 1.32 -12.82 -32.28
CA PHE A 588 1.00 -11.92 -31.17
C PHE A 588 -0.50 -11.94 -30.84
N LEU A 589 -1.37 -11.88 -31.85
CA LEU A 589 -2.82 -11.95 -31.65
C LEU A 589 -3.31 -13.28 -31.06
N THR A 590 -2.52 -14.35 -31.22
CA THR A 590 -2.81 -15.67 -30.66
C THR A 590 -2.26 -15.81 -29.24
N ASP A 591 -1.03 -15.37 -29.01
CA ASP A 591 -0.30 -15.54 -27.75
C ASP A 591 -0.73 -14.51 -26.68
N TYR A 592 -1.17 -13.31 -27.09
CA TYR A 592 -1.52 -12.19 -26.21
C TYR A 592 -2.86 -11.52 -26.58
N PRO A 593 -3.98 -12.27 -26.61
CA PRO A 593 -5.28 -11.76 -27.07
C PRO A 593 -5.87 -10.65 -26.18
N GLU A 594 -5.45 -10.55 -24.92
CA GLU A 594 -5.91 -9.54 -23.95
C GLU A 594 -4.97 -8.32 -23.85
N SER A 595 -3.98 -8.20 -24.72
CA SER A 595 -3.01 -7.10 -24.64
C SER A 595 -3.58 -5.79 -25.19
N ASP A 596 -3.26 -4.67 -24.52
CA ASP A 596 -3.59 -3.31 -24.98
C ASP A 596 -3.04 -2.97 -26.39
N PHE A 597 -2.05 -3.72 -26.89
CA PHE A 597 -1.49 -3.52 -28.24
C PHE A 597 -2.24 -4.30 -29.35
N VAL A 598 -3.18 -5.18 -29.01
CA VAL A 598 -3.99 -5.94 -29.98
C VAL A 598 -4.67 -5.03 -31.01
N PRO A 599 -5.31 -3.91 -30.64
CA PRO A 599 -5.91 -2.99 -31.60
C PRO A 599 -4.89 -2.42 -32.60
N ASP A 600 -3.70 -2.02 -32.13
CA ASP A 600 -2.64 -1.50 -33.00
C ASP A 600 -2.08 -2.58 -33.94
N VAL A 601 -1.95 -3.83 -33.48
CA VAL A 601 -1.51 -4.96 -34.32
C VAL A 601 -2.53 -5.27 -35.40
N HIS A 602 -3.82 -5.33 -35.06
CA HIS A 602 -4.87 -5.51 -36.06
C HIS A 602 -4.89 -4.39 -37.09
N PHE A 603 -4.76 -3.13 -36.64
CA PHE A 603 -4.72 -1.97 -37.52
C PHE A 603 -3.52 -2.05 -38.48
N TRP A 604 -2.33 -2.39 -37.97
CA TRP A 604 -1.14 -2.50 -38.80
C TRP A 604 -1.22 -3.62 -39.84
N LEU A 605 -1.75 -4.80 -39.46
CA LEU A 605 -1.98 -5.89 -40.40
C LEU A 605 -2.99 -5.50 -41.50
N ALA A 606 -4.02 -4.74 -41.14
CA ALA A 606 -5.01 -4.23 -42.09
C ALA A 606 -4.42 -3.17 -43.04
N GLU A 607 -3.61 -2.24 -42.51
CA GLU A 607 -2.91 -1.23 -43.30
C GLU A 607 -1.90 -1.87 -44.26
N HIS A 608 -1.17 -2.89 -43.80
CA HIS A 608 -0.29 -3.66 -44.66
C HIS A 608 -1.07 -4.29 -45.84
N ALA A 609 -2.20 -4.96 -45.56
CA ALA A 609 -3.05 -5.53 -46.62
C ALA A 609 -3.57 -4.47 -47.59
N PHE A 610 -4.01 -3.32 -47.08
CA PHE A 610 -4.49 -2.18 -47.88
C PHE A 610 -3.40 -1.66 -48.83
N ASN A 611 -2.18 -1.47 -48.32
CA ASN A 611 -1.05 -0.98 -49.11
C ASN A 611 -0.58 -1.97 -50.18
N HIS A 612 -0.85 -3.27 -50.00
CA HIS A 612 -0.57 -4.32 -50.97
C HIS A 612 -1.74 -4.60 -51.93
N GLY A 613 -2.82 -3.83 -51.85
CA GLY A 613 -3.99 -3.95 -52.73
C GLY A 613 -4.96 -5.09 -52.37
N ASP A 614 -4.72 -5.80 -51.26
CA ASP A 614 -5.67 -6.77 -50.71
C ASP A 614 -6.73 -6.04 -49.88
N TYR A 615 -7.59 -5.32 -50.58
CA TYR A 615 -8.61 -4.49 -49.95
C TYR A 615 -9.65 -5.33 -49.22
N GLU A 616 -9.93 -6.56 -49.67
CA GLU A 616 -10.87 -7.48 -49.01
C GLU A 616 -10.41 -7.82 -47.60
N THR A 617 -9.18 -8.34 -47.47
CA THR A 617 -8.58 -8.63 -46.15
C THR A 617 -8.45 -7.38 -45.30
N ALA A 618 -8.07 -6.24 -45.91
CA ALA A 618 -7.91 -4.98 -45.19
C ALA A 618 -9.21 -4.53 -44.49
N GLU A 619 -10.33 -4.47 -45.21
CA GLU A 619 -11.62 -4.10 -44.60
C GLU A 619 -12.03 -5.08 -43.52
N GLN A 620 -11.93 -6.39 -43.76
CA GLN A 620 -12.31 -7.39 -42.75
C GLN A 620 -11.53 -7.19 -41.45
N ARG A 621 -10.23 -6.92 -41.53
CA ARG A 621 -9.38 -6.66 -40.36
C ARG A 621 -9.68 -5.33 -39.69
N PHE A 622 -9.85 -4.25 -40.45
CA PHE A 622 -10.23 -2.95 -39.91
C PHE A 622 -11.60 -2.97 -39.22
N GLN A 623 -12.59 -3.61 -39.86
CA GLN A 623 -13.93 -3.77 -39.30
C GLN A 623 -13.89 -4.59 -38.02
N ARG A 624 -13.20 -5.74 -38.04
CA ARG A 624 -13.05 -6.59 -36.86
C ARG A 624 -12.38 -5.85 -35.71
N MET A 625 -11.33 -5.07 -35.98
CA MET A 625 -10.67 -4.25 -34.99
C MET A 625 -11.62 -3.25 -34.31
N ALA A 626 -12.46 -2.55 -35.08
CA ALA A 626 -13.42 -1.59 -34.54
C ALA A 626 -14.62 -2.23 -33.82
N LEU A 627 -14.97 -3.47 -34.17
CA LEU A 627 -16.01 -4.27 -33.53
C LEU A 627 -15.52 -4.87 -32.20
N ASP A 628 -14.35 -5.52 -32.22
CA ASP A 628 -13.79 -6.23 -31.07
C ASP A 628 -13.20 -5.24 -30.04
N HIS A 629 -12.74 -4.05 -30.48
CA HIS A 629 -12.13 -3.03 -29.62
C HIS A 629 -12.76 -1.63 -29.79
N PRO A 630 -14.04 -1.47 -29.41
CA PRO A 630 -14.81 -0.24 -29.62
C PRO A 630 -14.22 0.99 -28.92
N ASP A 631 -13.59 0.81 -27.76
CA ASP A 631 -13.04 1.91 -26.96
C ASP A 631 -11.60 2.29 -27.35
N SER A 632 -11.02 1.58 -28.32
CA SER A 632 -9.66 1.87 -28.79
C SER A 632 -9.61 3.23 -29.51
N PRO A 633 -8.60 4.07 -29.27
CA PRO A 633 -8.38 5.30 -30.05
C PRO A 633 -8.26 5.07 -31.56
N ARG A 634 -7.93 3.84 -31.98
CA ARG A 634 -7.80 3.42 -33.38
C ARG A 634 -9.14 3.05 -34.04
N ALA A 635 -10.19 2.79 -33.26
CA ALA A 635 -11.46 2.29 -33.76
C ALA A 635 -12.13 3.22 -34.80
N PRO A 636 -12.20 4.57 -34.61
CA PRO A 636 -12.73 5.45 -35.66
C PRO A 636 -11.88 5.44 -36.93
N ASP A 637 -10.55 5.44 -36.81
CA ASP A 637 -9.65 5.36 -37.97
C ASP A 637 -9.83 4.02 -38.70
N ALA A 638 -10.04 2.93 -37.98
CA ALA A 638 -10.24 1.62 -38.58
C ALA A 638 -11.53 1.58 -39.40
N LEU A 639 -12.66 2.08 -38.89
CA LEU A 639 -13.90 2.16 -39.69
C LEU A 639 -13.73 3.06 -40.93
N PHE A 640 -13.02 4.17 -40.80
CA PHE A 640 -12.68 5.00 -41.95
C PHE A 640 -11.93 4.21 -43.02
N TRP A 641 -10.87 3.50 -42.62
CA TRP A 641 -10.06 2.70 -43.55
C TRP A 641 -10.79 1.46 -44.08
N ALA A 642 -11.71 0.87 -43.31
CA ALA A 642 -12.63 -0.16 -43.81
C ALA A 642 -13.51 0.40 -44.94
N GLY A 643 -14.08 1.61 -44.75
CA GLY A 643 -14.83 2.31 -45.79
C GLY A 643 -13.97 2.64 -47.02
N ARG A 644 -12.72 3.06 -46.84
CA ARG A 644 -11.77 3.30 -47.94
C ARG A 644 -11.40 2.03 -48.68
N ALA A 645 -11.17 0.93 -47.98
CA ALA A 645 -10.91 -0.39 -48.58
C ALA A 645 -12.12 -0.89 -49.37
N ALA A 646 -13.32 -0.74 -48.82
CA ALA A 646 -14.57 -1.04 -49.51
C ALA A 646 -14.78 -0.17 -50.75
N THR A 647 -14.43 1.11 -50.68
CA THR A 647 -14.46 2.02 -51.83
C THR A 647 -13.49 1.58 -52.92
N ALA A 648 -12.26 1.18 -52.55
CA ALA A 648 -11.24 0.74 -53.50
C ALA A 648 -11.66 -0.52 -54.29
N ARG A 649 -12.42 -1.42 -53.66
CA ARG A 649 -13.02 -2.57 -54.35
C ARG A 649 -14.36 -2.30 -55.03
N ARG A 650 -14.86 -1.06 -55.01
CA ARG A 650 -16.17 -0.63 -55.53
C ARG A 650 -17.38 -1.24 -54.80
N ALA A 651 -17.21 -1.69 -53.57
CA ALA A 651 -18.31 -2.12 -52.70
C ALA A 651 -18.94 -0.90 -52.01
N TYR A 652 -19.57 -0.03 -52.79
CA TYR A 652 -20.02 1.29 -52.34
C TYR A 652 -21.08 1.26 -51.22
N LEU A 653 -21.97 0.25 -51.21
CA LEU A 653 -22.94 0.09 -50.12
C LEU A 653 -22.24 -0.20 -48.79
N ALA A 654 -21.32 -1.18 -48.77
CA ALA A 654 -20.52 -1.50 -47.59
C ALA A 654 -19.65 -0.30 -47.15
N ALA A 655 -19.05 0.42 -48.10
CA ALA A 655 -18.29 1.62 -47.79
C ALA A 655 -19.13 2.67 -47.06
N ASN A 656 -20.35 2.91 -47.53
CA ASN A 656 -21.28 3.84 -46.88
C ASN A 656 -21.74 3.35 -45.50
N GLU A 657 -21.91 2.04 -45.31
CA GLU A 657 -22.21 1.45 -43.99
C GLU A 657 -21.08 1.72 -42.99
N HIS A 658 -19.81 1.47 -43.35
CA HIS A 658 -18.67 1.74 -42.46
C HIS A 658 -18.55 3.22 -42.08
N PHE A 659 -18.72 4.14 -43.04
CA PHE A 659 -18.70 5.57 -42.75
C PHE A 659 -19.86 5.99 -41.84
N ASN A 660 -21.07 5.47 -42.06
CA ASN A 660 -22.20 5.73 -41.16
C ASN A 660 -21.94 5.20 -39.75
N GLU A 661 -21.39 4.00 -39.63
CA GLU A 661 -21.05 3.41 -38.34
C GLU A 661 -20.01 4.27 -37.61
N GLN A 662 -18.96 4.72 -38.30
CA GLN A 662 -17.95 5.60 -37.72
C GLN A 662 -18.55 6.89 -37.18
N MET A 663 -19.41 7.56 -37.94
CA MET A 663 -20.03 8.82 -37.53
C MET A 663 -21.06 8.63 -36.42
N ALA A 664 -21.77 7.50 -36.40
CA ALA A 664 -22.75 7.19 -35.37
C ALA A 664 -22.08 6.87 -34.03
N ARG A 665 -20.99 6.09 -34.05
CA ARG A 665 -20.27 5.66 -32.84
C ARG A 665 -19.24 6.69 -32.35
N TYR A 666 -18.62 7.42 -33.27
CA TYR A 666 -17.53 8.37 -32.99
C TYR A 666 -17.81 9.74 -33.62
N PRO A 667 -18.85 10.47 -33.18
CA PRO A 667 -19.28 11.73 -33.79
C PRO A 667 -18.27 12.87 -33.68
N ASP A 668 -17.32 12.79 -32.74
CA ASP A 668 -16.31 13.83 -32.47
C ASP A 668 -14.91 13.48 -33.03
N ASN A 669 -14.81 12.46 -33.90
CA ASN A 669 -13.51 12.01 -34.40
C ASN A 669 -12.82 13.09 -35.29
N PRO A 670 -11.48 13.24 -35.23
CA PRO A 670 -10.76 14.27 -35.99
C PRO A 670 -10.86 14.15 -37.52
N ARG A 671 -11.20 12.97 -38.05
CA ARG A 671 -11.34 12.70 -39.49
C ARG A 671 -12.76 12.86 -40.00
N LEU A 672 -13.65 13.48 -39.24
CA LEU A 672 -15.06 13.54 -39.63
C LEU A 672 -15.28 14.27 -40.97
N ALA A 673 -14.54 15.35 -41.24
CA ALA A 673 -14.60 16.06 -42.53
C ALA A 673 -14.17 15.16 -43.70
N GLU A 674 -13.09 14.39 -43.52
CA GLU A 674 -12.58 13.44 -44.52
C GLU A 674 -13.58 12.29 -44.74
N THR A 675 -14.19 11.80 -43.66
CA THR A 675 -15.19 10.73 -43.67
C THR A 675 -16.45 11.16 -44.43
N LEU A 676 -16.99 12.34 -44.13
CA LEU A 676 -18.17 12.89 -44.81
C LEU A 676 -17.90 13.16 -46.29
N LEU A 677 -16.71 13.64 -46.64
CA LEU A 677 -16.31 13.83 -48.03
C LEU A 677 -16.25 12.48 -48.77
N ALA A 678 -15.59 11.47 -48.18
CA ALA A 678 -15.51 10.13 -48.74
C ALA A 678 -16.90 9.47 -48.88
N GLN A 679 -17.78 9.66 -47.90
CA GLN A 679 -19.15 9.21 -47.96
C GLN A 679 -19.92 9.88 -49.12
N GLY A 680 -19.81 11.20 -49.27
CA GLY A 680 -20.43 11.92 -50.39
C GLY A 680 -19.94 11.41 -51.75
N ASP A 681 -18.65 11.09 -51.87
CA ASP A 681 -18.08 10.49 -53.09
C ASP A 681 -18.69 9.10 -53.35
N VAL A 682 -18.81 8.24 -52.33
CA VAL A 682 -19.44 6.93 -52.43
C VAL A 682 -20.93 7.01 -52.78
N LEU A 683 -21.68 7.93 -52.18
CA LEU A 683 -23.09 8.17 -52.49
C LEU A 683 -23.29 8.68 -53.92
N SER A 684 -22.34 9.46 -54.44
CA SER A 684 -22.33 9.91 -55.83
C SER A 684 -22.15 8.75 -56.81
N GLU A 685 -21.23 7.82 -56.51
CA GLU A 685 -21.03 6.60 -57.31
C GLU A 685 -22.25 5.66 -57.27
N LEU A 686 -23.02 5.66 -56.17
CA LEU A 686 -24.31 4.95 -56.07
C LEU A 686 -25.45 5.65 -56.85
N GLY A 687 -25.21 6.82 -57.45
CA GLY A 687 -26.22 7.64 -58.11
C GLY A 687 -27.18 8.35 -57.14
N GLN A 688 -26.90 8.31 -55.83
CA GLN A 688 -27.70 8.97 -54.81
C GLN A 688 -27.29 10.44 -54.64
N PHE A 689 -27.37 11.21 -55.73
CA PHE A 689 -26.85 12.58 -55.78
C PHE A 689 -27.47 13.52 -54.75
N ALA A 690 -28.76 13.36 -54.44
CA ALA A 690 -29.42 14.16 -53.41
C ALA A 690 -28.82 13.91 -52.01
N ALA A 691 -28.54 12.65 -51.66
CA ALA A 691 -27.90 12.28 -50.40
C ALA A 691 -26.43 12.73 -50.37
N ALA A 692 -25.71 12.59 -51.49
CA ALA A 692 -24.33 13.08 -51.61
C ALA A 692 -24.23 14.60 -51.37
N ILE A 693 -25.16 15.39 -51.91
CA ILE A 693 -25.24 16.84 -51.66
C ILE A 693 -25.40 17.14 -50.17
N LEU A 694 -26.17 16.35 -49.42
CA LEU A 694 -26.32 16.53 -47.98
C LEU A 694 -25.01 16.25 -47.24
N ALA A 695 -24.30 15.16 -47.57
CA ALA A 695 -23.00 14.85 -46.98
C ALA A 695 -21.97 15.95 -47.27
N PHE A 696 -21.88 16.44 -48.51
CA PHE A 696 -21.00 17.55 -48.87
C PHE A 696 -21.38 18.87 -48.18
N ASN A 697 -22.68 19.16 -48.03
CA ASN A 697 -23.14 20.33 -47.30
C ASN A 697 -22.71 20.29 -45.82
N GLU A 698 -22.76 19.11 -45.21
CA GLU A 698 -22.32 18.92 -43.84
C GLU A 698 -20.84 19.27 -43.68
N VAL A 699 -19.98 18.84 -44.62
CA VAL A 699 -18.55 19.24 -44.66
C VAL A 699 -18.42 20.76 -44.73
N ILE A 700 -19.13 21.39 -45.66
CA ILE A 700 -19.07 22.84 -45.92
C ILE A 700 -19.49 23.66 -44.69
N VAL A 701 -20.55 23.21 -44.00
CA VAL A 701 -21.14 23.95 -42.88
C VAL A 701 -20.32 23.75 -41.60
N ARG A 702 -19.90 22.52 -41.31
CA ARG A 702 -19.19 22.20 -40.06
C ARG A 702 -17.69 22.47 -40.12
N PHE A 703 -17.09 22.37 -41.31
CA PHE A 703 -15.65 22.50 -41.50
C PHE A 703 -15.29 23.55 -42.57
N PRO A 704 -15.83 24.78 -42.52
CA PRO A 704 -15.75 25.75 -43.62
C PRO A 704 -14.32 26.20 -43.99
N GLN A 705 -13.34 25.97 -43.11
CA GLN A 705 -11.93 26.33 -43.32
C GLN A 705 -11.05 25.13 -43.70
N SER A 706 -11.60 23.92 -43.76
CA SER A 706 -10.83 22.72 -44.08
C SER A 706 -10.60 22.59 -45.60
N ALA A 707 -9.57 21.84 -46.00
CA ALA A 707 -9.29 21.57 -47.41
C ALA A 707 -10.45 20.78 -48.06
N GLU A 708 -11.08 19.91 -47.29
CA GLU A 708 -12.22 19.09 -47.68
C GLU A 708 -13.44 19.95 -48.03
N ALA A 709 -13.64 21.11 -47.41
CA ALA A 709 -14.77 21.98 -47.73
C ALA A 709 -14.71 22.54 -49.16
N LEU A 710 -13.52 22.90 -49.65
CA LEU A 710 -13.34 23.33 -51.05
C LEU A 710 -13.60 22.17 -52.02
N MET A 711 -13.13 20.96 -51.69
CA MET A 711 -13.42 19.76 -52.48
C MET A 711 -14.92 19.45 -52.48
N ALA A 712 -15.57 19.55 -51.32
CA ALA A 712 -17.00 19.31 -51.14
C ALA A 712 -17.85 20.27 -51.98
N TRP A 713 -17.49 21.56 -52.06
CA TRP A 713 -18.17 22.50 -52.96
C TRP A 713 -18.09 22.07 -54.43
N GLY A 714 -16.92 21.61 -54.88
CA GLY A 714 -16.73 21.10 -56.24
C GLY A 714 -17.55 19.83 -56.51
N ARG A 715 -17.50 18.85 -55.60
CA ARG A 715 -18.25 17.57 -55.71
C ARG A 715 -19.76 17.77 -55.63
N LYS A 716 -20.22 18.67 -54.74
CA LYS A 716 -21.61 19.11 -54.67
C LYS A 716 -22.07 19.72 -55.98
N GLY A 717 -21.25 20.59 -56.58
CA GLY A 717 -21.53 21.18 -57.89
C GLY A 717 -21.67 20.12 -58.99
N ASP A 718 -20.87 19.06 -58.96
CA ASP A 718 -20.97 17.95 -59.92
C ASP A 718 -22.29 17.17 -59.78
N CYS A 719 -22.72 16.91 -58.54
CA CYS A 719 -24.02 16.30 -58.26
C CYS A 719 -25.18 17.18 -58.76
N GLN A 720 -25.13 18.48 -58.46
CA GLN A 720 -26.14 19.45 -58.90
C GLN A 720 -26.19 19.56 -60.42
N TYR A 721 -25.03 19.59 -61.09
CA TYR A 721 -24.96 19.62 -62.55
C TYR A 721 -25.58 18.36 -63.17
N THR A 722 -25.36 17.20 -62.55
CA THR A 722 -25.93 15.92 -63.03
C THR A 722 -27.46 15.94 -62.90
N LEU A 723 -27.98 16.35 -61.74
CA LEU A 723 -29.42 16.52 -61.50
C LEU A 723 -30.07 17.62 -62.37
N GLY A 724 -29.27 18.56 -62.88
CA GLY A 724 -29.71 19.61 -63.79
C GLY A 724 -30.36 19.10 -65.08
N GLN A 725 -30.09 17.85 -65.47
CA GLN A 725 -30.74 17.24 -66.63
C GLN A 725 -32.25 17.06 -66.43
N GLU A 726 -32.68 16.80 -65.19
CA GLU A 726 -34.08 16.61 -64.82
C GLU A 726 -34.72 17.92 -64.32
N ASP A 727 -33.95 18.73 -63.59
CA ASP A 727 -34.36 20.02 -63.05
C ASP A 727 -33.37 21.13 -63.45
N PRO A 728 -33.65 21.89 -64.52
CA PRO A 728 -32.75 22.93 -65.02
C PRO A 728 -32.34 23.99 -63.99
N ALA A 729 -33.12 24.20 -62.93
CA ALA A 729 -32.75 25.13 -61.84
C ALA A 729 -31.47 24.69 -61.12
N ARG A 730 -31.16 23.39 -61.10
CA ARG A 730 -29.94 22.85 -60.48
C ARG A 730 -28.66 23.25 -61.22
N TYR A 731 -28.73 23.64 -62.50
CA TYR A 731 -27.59 24.22 -63.19
C TYR A 731 -27.18 25.57 -62.60
N GLU A 732 -28.13 26.36 -62.09
CA GLU A 732 -27.84 27.61 -61.39
C GLU A 732 -27.16 27.34 -60.05
N GLU A 733 -27.65 26.37 -59.30
CA GLU A 733 -27.02 25.96 -58.04
C GLU A 733 -25.60 25.42 -58.25
N ALA A 734 -25.40 24.56 -59.26
CA ALA A 734 -24.09 24.03 -59.61
C ALA A 734 -23.11 25.16 -59.98
N LEU A 735 -23.58 26.12 -60.77
CA LEU A 735 -22.82 27.30 -61.15
C LEU A 735 -22.40 28.14 -59.93
N LEU A 736 -23.26 28.30 -58.93
CA LEU A 736 -22.90 28.96 -57.66
C LEU A 736 -21.84 28.16 -56.90
N SER A 737 -22.01 26.85 -56.77
CA SER A 737 -21.04 25.95 -56.11
C SER A 737 -19.68 25.95 -56.79
N PHE A 738 -19.60 26.03 -58.12
CA PHE A 738 -18.30 26.14 -58.81
C PHE A 738 -17.68 27.53 -58.69
N ARG A 739 -18.50 28.60 -58.60
CA ARG A 739 -17.98 29.95 -58.37
C ARG A 739 -17.31 30.07 -57.01
N THR A 740 -17.88 29.49 -55.95
CA THR A 740 -17.25 29.51 -54.62
C THR A 740 -15.86 28.86 -54.67
N VAL A 741 -15.71 27.73 -55.36
CA VAL A 741 -14.40 27.08 -55.55
C VAL A 741 -13.44 27.97 -56.36
N ARG A 742 -13.88 28.55 -57.48
CA ARG A 742 -13.03 29.39 -58.32
C ARG A 742 -12.53 30.65 -57.60
N ASP A 743 -13.42 31.29 -56.83
CA ASP A 743 -13.17 32.60 -56.22
C ASP A 743 -12.48 32.49 -54.85
N ALA A 744 -12.42 31.29 -54.25
CA ALA A 744 -11.71 31.08 -53.00
C ALA A 744 -10.20 31.29 -53.17
N ALA A 745 -9.63 32.16 -52.34
CA ALA A 745 -8.22 32.52 -52.38
C ALA A 745 -7.27 31.33 -52.15
N ALA A 746 -7.73 30.33 -51.39
CA ALA A 746 -6.96 29.11 -51.09
C ALA A 746 -7.03 28.05 -52.20
N SER A 747 -7.80 28.25 -53.27
CA SER A 747 -8.00 27.23 -54.30
C SER A 747 -6.76 27.06 -55.20
N PRO A 748 -6.23 25.83 -55.31
CA PRO A 748 -5.16 25.49 -56.25
C PRO A 748 -5.51 25.86 -57.69
N VAL A 749 -4.49 26.11 -58.52
CA VAL A 749 -4.65 26.53 -59.92
C VAL A 749 -5.49 25.52 -60.72
N ASP A 750 -5.18 24.23 -60.62
CA ASP A 750 -5.92 23.16 -61.31
C ASP A 750 -7.39 23.12 -60.91
N LEU A 751 -7.69 23.28 -59.61
CA LEU A 751 -9.05 23.29 -59.09
C LEU A 751 -9.83 24.54 -59.54
N ARG A 752 -9.19 25.71 -59.57
CA ARG A 752 -9.80 26.95 -60.11
C ARG A 752 -10.12 26.83 -61.60
N LEU A 753 -9.21 26.25 -62.39
CA LEU A 753 -9.42 26.04 -63.82
C LEU A 753 -10.49 24.98 -64.09
N GLN A 754 -10.53 23.91 -63.30
CA GLN A 754 -11.60 22.91 -63.34
C GLN A 754 -12.96 23.56 -63.06
N ALA A 755 -13.06 24.35 -61.98
CA ALA A 755 -14.28 25.05 -61.63
C ALA A 755 -14.72 26.04 -62.72
N GLY A 756 -13.77 26.81 -63.28
CA GLY A 756 -14.03 27.71 -64.42
C GLY A 756 -14.60 26.99 -65.64
N TYR A 757 -14.05 25.83 -65.99
CA TYR A 757 -14.58 25.00 -67.06
C TYR A 757 -15.99 24.51 -66.75
N LYS A 758 -16.24 24.02 -65.53
CA LYS A 758 -17.56 23.54 -65.11
C LYS A 758 -18.61 24.66 -65.07
N ILE A 759 -18.24 25.90 -64.73
CA ILE A 759 -19.11 27.09 -64.86
C ILE A 759 -19.52 27.31 -66.31
N GLY A 760 -18.56 27.24 -67.25
CA GLY A 760 -18.84 27.33 -68.68
C GLY A 760 -19.84 26.26 -69.15
N ARG A 761 -19.68 25.03 -68.67
CA ARG A 761 -20.61 23.92 -68.96
C ARG A 761 -22.01 24.16 -68.42
N CYS A 762 -22.15 24.70 -67.21
CA CYS A 762 -23.44 25.09 -66.65
C CYS A 762 -24.12 26.15 -67.54
N LEU A 763 -23.38 27.19 -67.95
CA LEU A 763 -23.90 28.26 -68.80
C LEU A 763 -24.34 27.76 -70.18
N GLU A 764 -23.62 26.81 -70.79
CA GLU A 764 -24.07 26.15 -72.02
C GLU A 764 -25.40 25.44 -71.82
N LYS A 765 -25.54 24.65 -70.74
CA LYS A 765 -26.77 23.90 -70.44
C LYS A 765 -27.95 24.81 -70.14
N MET A 766 -27.70 26.00 -69.59
CA MET A 766 -28.71 27.04 -69.38
C MET A 766 -29.06 27.84 -70.65
N GLY A 767 -28.48 27.52 -71.82
CA GLY A 767 -28.76 28.26 -73.06
C GLY A 767 -28.09 29.64 -73.13
N ARG A 768 -26.96 29.85 -72.42
CA ARG A 768 -26.20 31.10 -72.39
C ARG A 768 -24.82 30.96 -73.07
N PRO A 769 -24.75 30.67 -74.37
CA PRO A 769 -23.50 30.29 -75.05
C PRO A 769 -22.45 31.41 -75.09
N ALA A 770 -22.85 32.69 -75.18
CA ALA A 770 -21.91 33.80 -75.16
C ALA A 770 -21.18 33.91 -73.80
N ALA A 771 -21.93 33.81 -72.69
CA ALA A 771 -21.34 33.81 -71.37
C ALA A 771 -20.49 32.55 -71.11
N ALA A 772 -20.88 31.40 -71.67
CA ALA A 772 -20.09 30.17 -71.58
C ALA A 772 -18.74 30.31 -72.31
N LEU A 773 -18.76 30.89 -73.52
CA LEU A 773 -17.56 31.18 -74.30
C LEU A 773 -16.60 32.07 -73.51
N ASP A 774 -17.08 33.16 -72.92
CA ASP A 774 -16.24 34.06 -72.10
C ASP A 774 -15.53 33.28 -70.98
N ARG A 775 -16.27 32.42 -70.26
CA ARG A 775 -15.69 31.63 -69.16
C ARG A 775 -14.69 30.60 -69.63
N TYR A 776 -14.93 29.94 -70.76
CA TYR A 776 -13.94 29.03 -71.32
C TYR A 776 -12.67 29.74 -71.76
N MET A 777 -12.81 30.92 -72.36
CA MET A 777 -11.65 31.72 -72.77
C MET A 777 -10.88 32.26 -71.56
N GLU A 778 -11.54 32.67 -70.49
CA GLU A 778 -10.90 33.02 -69.21
C GLU A 778 -10.05 31.86 -68.67
N VAL A 779 -10.57 30.63 -68.67
CA VAL A 779 -9.80 29.42 -68.26
C VAL A 779 -8.59 29.22 -69.18
N ALA A 780 -8.80 29.35 -70.49
CA ALA A 780 -7.72 29.17 -71.46
C ALA A 780 -6.60 30.20 -71.27
N TYR A 781 -6.95 31.47 -71.04
CA TYR A 781 -5.99 32.54 -70.80
C TYR A 781 -5.30 32.43 -69.45
N ALA A 782 -6.02 32.10 -68.39
CA ALA A 782 -5.45 31.91 -67.06
C ALA A 782 -4.35 30.83 -67.10
N TYR A 783 -4.59 29.69 -67.75
CA TYR A 783 -3.58 28.65 -67.92
C TYR A 783 -2.32 29.14 -68.67
N LEU A 784 -2.50 29.90 -69.76
CA LEU A 784 -1.38 30.40 -70.56
C LEU A 784 -0.54 31.48 -69.84
N GLN A 785 -1.07 32.08 -68.78
CA GLN A 785 -0.36 33.05 -67.94
C GLN A 785 0.48 32.39 -66.84
N GLU A 786 0.23 31.11 -66.53
CA GLU A 786 0.99 30.37 -65.53
C GLU A 786 2.40 30.03 -66.04
N VAL A 787 3.42 30.38 -65.26
CA VAL A 787 4.84 30.16 -65.63
C VAL A 787 5.17 28.67 -65.72
N ARG A 788 4.57 27.87 -64.84
CA ARG A 788 4.69 26.41 -64.82
C ARG A 788 3.36 25.82 -64.35
N PRO A 789 2.37 25.66 -65.25
CA PRO A 789 1.07 25.12 -64.86
C PRO A 789 1.24 23.67 -64.37
N PRO A 790 0.47 23.25 -63.36
CA PRO A 790 0.50 21.87 -62.89
C PRO A 790 0.02 20.93 -64.01
N PRO A 791 0.58 19.72 -64.15
CA PRO A 791 0.19 18.77 -65.20
C PRO A 791 -1.32 18.53 -65.27
N GLU A 792 -1.98 18.48 -64.11
CA GLU A 792 -3.41 18.27 -63.94
C GLU A 792 -4.27 19.39 -64.55
N ALA A 793 -3.75 20.63 -64.58
CA ALA A 793 -4.45 21.78 -65.17
C ALA A 793 -4.55 21.71 -66.70
N THR A 794 -3.63 21.00 -67.36
CA THR A 794 -3.58 20.86 -68.83
C THR A 794 -4.88 20.32 -69.42
N VAL A 795 -5.52 19.40 -68.69
CA VAL A 795 -6.78 18.78 -69.09
C VAL A 795 -7.90 19.82 -69.13
N TRP A 796 -7.96 20.71 -68.15
CA TRP A 796 -9.00 21.75 -68.05
C TRP A 796 -8.80 22.87 -69.07
N PHE A 797 -7.55 23.28 -69.31
CA PHE A 797 -7.20 24.18 -70.40
C PHE A 797 -7.70 23.65 -71.74
N THR A 798 -7.37 22.39 -72.05
CA THR A 798 -7.73 21.76 -73.32
C THR A 798 -9.24 21.65 -73.46
N ARG A 799 -9.93 21.14 -72.42
CA ARG A 799 -11.40 21.00 -72.43
C ARG A 799 -12.12 22.34 -72.60
N ALA A 800 -11.63 23.40 -71.95
CA ALA A 800 -12.20 24.74 -72.09
C ALA A 800 -11.96 25.32 -73.49
N ALA A 801 -10.73 25.26 -74.01
CA ALA A 801 -10.41 25.78 -75.34
C ALA A 801 -11.19 25.05 -76.45
N PHE A 802 -11.31 23.72 -76.38
CA PHE A 802 -12.13 22.96 -77.33
C PHE A 802 -13.63 23.27 -77.17
N GLY A 803 -14.12 23.46 -75.94
CA GLY A 803 -15.49 23.90 -75.68
C GLY A 803 -15.78 25.27 -76.31
N ALA A 804 -14.89 26.24 -76.12
CA ALA A 804 -14.97 27.57 -76.73
C ALA A 804 -14.95 27.51 -78.26
N ALA A 805 -14.04 26.75 -78.86
CA ALA A 805 -13.96 26.59 -80.30
C ALA A 805 -15.23 25.94 -80.88
N ALA A 806 -15.76 24.89 -80.22
CA ALA A 806 -17.00 24.24 -80.64
C ALA A 806 -18.21 25.18 -80.58
N LEU A 807 -18.27 26.09 -79.60
CA LEU A 807 -19.31 27.13 -79.56
C LEU A 807 -19.20 28.09 -80.75
N GLN A 808 -17.99 28.48 -81.14
CA GLN A 808 -17.77 29.34 -82.31
C GLN A 808 -18.07 28.63 -83.63
N GLU A 809 -17.72 27.34 -83.77
CA GLU A 809 -18.11 26.53 -84.92
C GLU A 809 -19.64 26.49 -85.08
N ARG A 810 -20.37 26.22 -84.00
CA ARG A 810 -21.84 26.21 -84.00
C ARG A 810 -22.44 27.57 -84.35
N ALA A 811 -21.76 28.66 -84.01
CA ALA A 811 -22.18 30.02 -84.35
C ALA A 811 -21.78 30.44 -85.79
N GLY A 812 -21.02 29.63 -86.52
CA GLY A 812 -20.51 29.96 -87.86
C GLY A 812 -19.28 30.88 -87.85
N ASN A 813 -18.67 31.13 -86.69
CA ASN A 813 -17.51 32.00 -86.50
C ASN A 813 -16.22 31.20 -86.67
N TRP A 814 -15.99 30.74 -87.91
CA TRP A 814 -14.93 29.78 -88.22
C TRP A 814 -13.52 30.33 -87.97
N LYS A 815 -13.29 31.64 -88.21
CA LYS A 815 -11.99 32.30 -88.01
C LYS A 815 -11.59 32.30 -86.54
N GLU A 816 -12.54 32.62 -85.68
CA GLU A 816 -12.41 32.66 -84.23
C GLU A 816 -12.13 31.25 -83.70
N ALA A 817 -12.88 30.24 -84.16
CA ALA A 817 -12.64 28.83 -83.80
C ALA A 817 -11.21 28.38 -84.15
N VAL A 818 -10.74 28.66 -85.37
CA VAL A 818 -9.36 28.36 -85.80
C VAL A 818 -8.33 29.14 -84.96
N GLY A 819 -8.62 30.37 -84.56
CA GLY A 819 -7.78 31.15 -83.66
C GLY A 819 -7.61 30.50 -82.29
N ILE A 820 -8.68 29.91 -81.75
CA ILE A 820 -8.64 29.18 -80.46
C ILE A 820 -7.85 27.88 -80.60
N TYR A 821 -8.11 27.08 -81.64
CA TYR A 821 -7.34 25.85 -81.88
C TYR A 821 -5.85 26.11 -82.06
N ARG A 822 -5.49 27.20 -82.74
CA ARG A 822 -4.08 27.59 -82.91
C ARG A 822 -3.39 27.79 -81.56
N ARG A 823 -4.05 28.45 -80.60
CA ARG A 823 -3.49 28.63 -79.25
C ARG A 823 -3.21 27.30 -78.57
N VAL A 824 -4.09 26.31 -78.73
CA VAL A 824 -3.86 24.96 -78.21
C VAL A 824 -2.68 24.29 -78.92
N ALA A 825 -2.62 24.39 -80.24
CA ALA A 825 -1.52 23.82 -81.04
C ALA A 825 -0.15 24.42 -80.72
N ASP A 826 -0.11 25.72 -80.39
CA ASP A 826 1.10 26.48 -80.06
C ASP A 826 1.53 26.27 -78.58
N SER A 827 0.60 25.87 -77.70
CA SER A 827 0.86 25.67 -76.28
C SER A 827 1.64 24.39 -75.93
N GLY A 828 1.94 23.54 -76.92
CA GLY A 828 2.73 22.32 -76.72
C GLY A 828 2.06 21.22 -75.88
N VAL A 829 0.76 21.35 -75.58
CA VAL A 829 0.00 20.35 -74.82
C VAL A 829 -0.26 19.08 -75.64
N PRO A 830 -0.55 17.92 -75.01
CA PRO A 830 -0.81 16.67 -75.74
C PRO A 830 -1.90 16.77 -76.82
N ALA A 831 -2.91 17.63 -76.61
CA ALA A 831 -4.01 17.86 -77.56
C ALA A 831 -3.65 18.76 -78.76
N ALA A 832 -2.39 19.18 -78.90
CA ALA A 832 -1.95 20.05 -80.01
C ALA A 832 -2.14 19.39 -81.39
N ALA A 833 -1.96 18.07 -81.49
CA ALA A 833 -2.19 17.35 -82.75
C ALA A 833 -3.66 17.40 -83.17
N GLU A 834 -4.57 17.09 -82.25
CA GLU A 834 -6.02 17.14 -82.51
C GLU A 834 -6.47 18.56 -82.91
N ALA A 835 -5.91 19.60 -82.26
CA ALA A 835 -6.21 20.98 -82.61
C ALA A 835 -5.77 21.34 -84.04
N ARG A 836 -4.60 20.85 -84.49
CA ARG A 836 -4.12 21.07 -85.88
C ARG A 836 -5.03 20.38 -86.89
N ASP A 837 -5.43 19.14 -86.63
CA ASP A 837 -6.32 18.38 -87.51
C ASP A 837 -7.69 19.08 -87.66
N ARG A 838 -8.23 19.60 -86.56
CA ARG A 838 -9.48 20.39 -86.56
C ARG A 838 -9.33 21.67 -87.41
N MET A 839 -8.22 22.39 -87.27
CA MET A 839 -7.96 23.59 -88.06
C MET A 839 -7.86 23.29 -89.56
N GLU A 840 -7.15 22.23 -89.94
CA GLU A 840 -7.01 21.83 -91.34
C GLU A 840 -8.36 21.46 -91.95
N ARG A 841 -9.20 20.73 -91.20
CA ARG A 841 -10.55 20.41 -91.61
C ARG A 841 -11.39 21.68 -91.86
N ILE A 842 -11.38 22.63 -90.92
CA ILE A 842 -12.13 23.89 -91.09
C ILE A 842 -11.61 24.67 -92.30
N ARG A 843 -10.29 24.76 -92.51
CA ARG A 843 -9.71 25.44 -93.68
C ARG A 843 -10.08 24.79 -95.00
N ARG A 844 -10.20 23.46 -95.02
CA ARG A 844 -10.63 22.71 -96.20
C ARG A 844 -12.12 22.94 -96.48
N ASP A 845 -12.95 22.81 -95.46
CA ASP A 845 -14.42 22.87 -95.58
C ASP A 845 -14.91 24.31 -95.78
N GLN A 846 -14.17 25.31 -95.29
CA GLN A 846 -14.52 26.75 -95.29
C GLN A 846 -13.45 27.62 -95.97
N TRP A 847 -12.83 27.12 -97.04
CA TRP A 847 -11.67 27.73 -97.72
C TRP A 847 -11.88 29.18 -98.18
N VAL A 848 -13.12 29.62 -98.44
CA VAL A 848 -13.41 31.01 -98.87
C VAL A 848 -13.15 32.04 -97.75
N LEU A 849 -13.15 31.59 -96.49
CA LEU A 849 -12.96 32.46 -95.32
C LEU A 849 -11.49 32.60 -94.91
N PHE A 850 -10.57 31.79 -95.43
CA PHE A 850 -9.16 31.73 -95.02
C PHE A 850 -8.23 31.96 -96.19
#